data_AF-A0A0W1L6G2-F1
#
_entry.id   AF-A0A0W1L6G2-F1
#
_cell.length_a   1.000
_cell.length_b   1.000
_cell.length_c   1.000
_cell.angle_alpha   90.00
_cell.angle_beta   90.00
_cell.angle_gamma   90.00
#
_symmetry.space_group_name_H-M   'P 1'
#
loop_
_entity.id
_entity.type
_entity.pdbx_description
1 polymer ?
#
loop_
_entity_poly.entity_id
_entity_poly.type
_entity_poly.pdbx_seq_one_letter_code
_entity_poly.pdbx_strand_id
1 'polypeptide(L)'
;MAIKSIRIKNILSFRDFKLQNLADINCLIGKNNSGKSNLLKAIDFYYKSLNDEPVNNLNLLSSYSNHGEIEITFDTNRLEDVIRTKKENSSYQKHMYKTMFKSELSEWEYLYKKSDNKKQYTLTLKIHKNNSISWSNQDKDIREIIHRIYPFFSIDTRRIDLYDWKYLWNIITKLKFLNTSNLPREELISFIDSKISSKSNSYKEYVEKINDITDTSQYDYQEMLLNYIKVGLKGHTFLIDGFDLTKQSDGTNSYKFIEIFLHLVISLTRREFITPTVFIDEPEIGLHPKKAEQLIDSLHIIYSNLKSTSEKWEKGKYKTPNPKFIFSTHNPSILKTTVKLFNKKDEHKVYHLTCKKNKHHAVTSCSTMNSYFEDDRFVNVFDDNEAKLFFSNFILFVEGETELELFGNLSLKRIFPALNKIDVYKTNEVMLKAINPTKSNVAIPYLVLYDADKMINIDLKNGAINFLSKEVDIFKIRNSLKYSFWGSKNAYLHKRLGSILKLNGVKNHLTDNKLAFKKRNISDLIEKINSILLEKERILLAPNTIEGFLISSRSQRIFIKWIKIEFLKNSTPGSKGDVNVIIEKYRNTILDKSKLERCFLSIFTGWNSSKEISQDNMIFAHKIRAMMLNHIVSKFKESQITKPERLIIFRMLLKGKSDTLCSIENNNYNHISKETKVLIKFLDKNVIKFIPSCNSKTGGWVSSFLNFSIEELRGTAASPAELEKAFAFTFPQISRIIEDVSSSID
;
A
#
# COMPACT_ATOMS: atom_id res chain seq x y z
N MET A 1 -12.55 -14.83 -20.09
CA MET A 1 -13.88 -15.49 -19.98
C MET A 1 -13.83 -16.47 -18.82
N ALA A 2 -14.89 -16.57 -18.04
CA ALA A 2 -15.16 -17.46 -16.89
C ALA A 2 -16.27 -16.74 -16.11
N ILE A 3 -16.13 -16.56 -14.79
CA ILE A 3 -16.95 -15.61 -14.04
C ILE A 3 -16.71 -14.19 -14.58
N LYS A 4 -17.79 -13.50 -14.97
CA LYS A 4 -17.78 -12.12 -15.44
C LYS A 4 -18.07 -11.13 -14.32
N SER A 5 -19.05 -11.45 -13.48
CA SER A 5 -19.40 -10.64 -12.32
C SER A 5 -19.98 -11.48 -11.19
N ILE A 6 -19.79 -10.99 -9.97
CA ILE A 6 -20.32 -11.55 -8.73
C ILE A 6 -21.07 -10.42 -8.03
N ARG A 7 -22.31 -10.68 -7.61
CA ARG A 7 -23.11 -9.77 -6.80
C ARG A 7 -23.59 -10.48 -5.54
N ILE A 8 -23.40 -9.85 -4.39
CA ILE A 8 -23.80 -10.39 -3.08
C ILE A 8 -24.68 -9.36 -2.38
N LYS A 9 -25.88 -9.74 -1.96
CA LYS A 9 -26.81 -8.89 -1.23
C LYS A 9 -27.19 -9.48 0.11
N ASN A 10 -27.21 -8.62 1.13
CA ASN A 10 -27.66 -8.93 2.48
C ASN A 10 -27.03 -10.19 3.12
N ILE A 11 -25.77 -10.49 2.83
CA ILE A 11 -25.06 -11.68 3.32
C ILE A 11 -23.76 -11.25 3.99
N LEU A 12 -23.46 -11.82 5.17
CA LEU A 12 -22.27 -11.51 5.97
C LEU A 12 -22.11 -10.00 6.18
N SER A 13 -21.06 -9.39 5.62
CA SER A 13 -20.79 -7.95 5.67
C SER A 13 -21.24 -7.18 4.41
N PHE A 14 -21.92 -7.83 3.47
CA PHE A 14 -22.27 -7.25 2.17
C PHE A 14 -23.74 -6.79 2.12
N ARG A 15 -23.96 -5.49 1.88
CA ARG A 15 -25.29 -4.91 1.68
C ARG A 15 -25.79 -5.13 0.24
N ASP A 16 -25.08 -4.58 -0.73
CA ASP A 16 -25.21 -4.85 -2.17
C ASP A 16 -23.81 -4.67 -2.78
N PHE A 17 -23.02 -5.75 -2.72
CA PHE A 17 -21.65 -5.79 -3.19
C PHE A 17 -21.62 -6.28 -4.64
N LYS A 18 -20.80 -5.65 -5.48
CA LYS A 18 -20.60 -6.04 -6.87
C LYS A 18 -19.12 -6.08 -7.20
N LEU A 19 -18.68 -7.20 -7.78
CA LEU A 19 -17.37 -7.38 -8.38
C LEU A 19 -17.59 -7.61 -9.88
N GLN A 20 -17.07 -6.74 -10.73
CA GLN A 20 -17.35 -6.76 -12.17
C GLN A 20 -16.06 -6.73 -12.98
N ASN A 21 -16.14 -7.28 -14.19
CA ASN A 21 -15.09 -7.23 -15.21
C ASN A 21 -13.78 -7.87 -14.74
N LEU A 22 -13.83 -9.06 -14.14
CA LEU A 22 -12.63 -9.80 -13.73
C LEU A 22 -11.64 -9.96 -14.89
N ALA A 23 -10.36 -9.67 -14.64
CA ALA A 23 -9.24 -9.95 -15.53
C ALA A 23 -8.79 -11.41 -15.36
N ASP A 24 -7.69 -11.80 -16.00
CA ASP A 24 -7.12 -13.13 -15.83
C ASP A 24 -6.41 -13.24 -14.48
N ILE A 25 -5.65 -12.22 -14.08
CA ILE A 25 -5.07 -12.09 -12.75
C ILE A 25 -5.82 -11.02 -11.95
N ASN A 26 -6.29 -11.33 -10.75
CA ASN A 26 -7.02 -10.36 -9.93
C ASN A 26 -6.44 -10.35 -8.51
N CYS A 27 -6.19 -9.17 -7.95
CA CYS A 27 -5.76 -9.01 -6.57
C CYS A 27 -6.86 -8.32 -5.76
N LEU A 28 -7.28 -8.93 -4.65
CA LEU A 28 -8.12 -8.33 -3.64
C LEU A 28 -7.21 -7.82 -2.52
N ILE A 29 -7.16 -6.50 -2.37
CA ILE A 29 -6.34 -5.83 -1.37
C ILE A 29 -7.20 -5.04 -0.39
N GLY A 30 -6.59 -4.57 0.68
CA GLY A 30 -7.21 -3.75 1.71
C GLY A 30 -6.89 -4.25 3.12
N LYS A 31 -7.24 -3.45 4.12
CA LYS A 31 -6.92 -3.71 5.54
C LYS A 31 -7.45 -5.04 6.05
N ASN A 32 -6.89 -5.52 7.17
CA ASN A 32 -7.42 -6.68 7.88
C ASN A 32 -8.90 -6.44 8.21
N ASN A 33 -9.72 -7.49 8.11
CA ASN A 33 -11.17 -7.42 8.31
C ASN A 33 -11.93 -6.53 7.30
N SER A 34 -11.37 -6.28 6.10
CA SER A 34 -12.08 -5.56 5.05
C SER A 34 -13.23 -6.37 4.41
N GLY A 35 -13.29 -7.69 4.63
CA GLY A 35 -14.30 -8.59 4.08
C GLY A 35 -13.79 -9.54 2.98
N LYS A 36 -12.48 -9.64 2.76
CA LYS A 36 -11.88 -10.55 1.77
C LYS A 36 -12.22 -12.02 2.01
N SER A 37 -11.98 -12.55 3.21
CA SER A 37 -12.35 -13.94 3.54
C SER A 37 -13.87 -14.16 3.58
N ASN A 38 -14.67 -13.11 3.84
CA ASN A 38 -16.14 -13.20 3.71
C ASN A 38 -16.56 -13.38 2.24
N LEU A 39 -15.85 -12.75 1.29
CA LEU A 39 -16.08 -12.96 -0.13
C LEU A 39 -15.77 -14.40 -0.53
N LEU A 40 -14.64 -14.96 -0.08
CA LEU A 40 -14.31 -16.37 -0.30
C LEU A 40 -15.39 -17.30 0.25
N LYS A 41 -15.81 -17.11 1.50
CA LYS A 41 -16.87 -17.91 2.13
C LYS A 41 -18.18 -17.87 1.35
N ALA A 42 -18.58 -16.70 0.83
CA ALA A 42 -19.81 -16.56 0.05
C ALA A 42 -19.72 -17.30 -1.30
N ILE A 43 -18.59 -17.20 -2.00
CA ILE A 43 -18.38 -17.88 -3.29
C ILE A 43 -18.27 -19.39 -3.08
N ASP A 44 -17.53 -19.84 -2.07
CA ASP A 44 -17.39 -21.26 -1.72
C ASP A 44 -18.76 -21.87 -1.37
N PHE A 45 -19.58 -21.19 -0.56
CA PHE A 45 -20.94 -21.60 -0.26
C PHE A 45 -21.80 -21.74 -1.53
N TYR A 46 -21.72 -20.78 -2.45
CA TYR A 46 -22.45 -20.83 -3.72
C TYR A 46 -22.08 -22.07 -4.54
N TYR A 47 -20.79 -22.36 -4.66
CA TYR A 47 -20.30 -23.48 -5.47
C TYR A 47 -20.58 -24.85 -4.85
N LYS A 48 -20.44 -25.00 -3.54
CA LYS A 48 -20.83 -26.23 -2.83
C LYS A 48 -22.33 -26.50 -2.93
N SER A 49 -23.14 -25.44 -2.87
CA SER A 49 -24.59 -25.54 -3.06
C SER A 49 -24.99 -25.96 -4.48
N LEU A 50 -24.12 -25.84 -5.49
CA LEU A 50 -24.42 -26.32 -6.85
C LEU A 50 -24.51 -27.86 -6.92
N ASN A 51 -23.72 -28.56 -6.11
CA ASN A 51 -23.68 -30.03 -6.03
C ASN A 51 -24.49 -30.59 -4.85
N ASP A 52 -25.27 -29.75 -4.16
CA ASP A 52 -25.99 -30.12 -2.95
C ASP A 52 -25.05 -30.68 -1.83
N GLU A 53 -23.80 -30.20 -1.79
CA GLU A 53 -22.83 -30.56 -0.75
C GLU A 53 -23.24 -29.96 0.62
N PRO A 54 -22.95 -30.65 1.74
CA PRO A 54 -23.25 -30.12 3.07
C PRO A 54 -22.43 -28.85 3.35
N VAL A 55 -23.13 -27.74 3.61
CA VAL A 55 -22.51 -26.42 3.83
C VAL A 55 -22.93 -25.82 5.17
N ASN A 56 -22.00 -25.08 5.78
CA ASN A 56 -22.30 -24.28 6.96
C ASN A 56 -23.15 -23.06 6.58
N ASN A 57 -24.15 -22.73 7.39
CA ASN A 57 -25.07 -21.63 7.14
C ASN A 57 -24.36 -20.26 7.07
N LEU A 58 -24.83 -19.40 6.16
CA LEU A 58 -24.39 -18.02 6.05
C LEU A 58 -25.33 -17.08 6.80
N ASN A 59 -24.77 -16.19 7.62
CA ASN A 59 -25.54 -15.19 8.34
C ASN A 59 -25.98 -14.06 7.39
N LEU A 60 -27.24 -13.62 7.53
CA LEU A 60 -27.73 -12.42 6.86
C LEU A 60 -27.18 -11.16 7.54
N LEU A 61 -26.92 -10.11 6.75
CA LEU A 61 -26.44 -8.83 7.29
C LEU A 61 -27.53 -8.12 8.10
N SER A 62 -28.74 -8.05 7.55
CA SER A 62 -29.90 -7.43 8.15
C SER A 62 -30.97 -8.47 8.45
N SER A 63 -31.47 -8.44 9.68
CA SER A 63 -32.63 -9.23 10.10
C SER A 63 -33.96 -8.71 9.56
N TYR A 64 -34.00 -7.54 8.91
CA TYR A 64 -35.24 -6.99 8.33
C TYR A 64 -35.59 -7.64 7.00
N SER A 65 -34.61 -8.05 6.20
CA SER A 65 -34.86 -8.79 4.95
C SER A 65 -34.98 -10.28 5.24
N ASN A 66 -35.95 -10.94 4.62
CA ASN A 66 -36.21 -12.37 4.83
C ASN A 66 -35.21 -13.29 4.11
N HIS A 67 -34.44 -12.74 3.16
CA HIS A 67 -33.44 -13.48 2.42
C HIS A 67 -32.19 -12.63 2.08
N GLY A 68 -31.12 -13.32 1.73
CA GLY A 68 -29.92 -12.81 1.08
C GLY A 68 -29.75 -13.46 -0.30
N GLU A 69 -28.94 -12.84 -1.17
CA GLU A 69 -28.77 -13.29 -2.56
C GLU A 69 -27.29 -13.33 -2.95
N ILE A 70 -26.88 -14.41 -3.62
CA ILE A 70 -25.59 -14.51 -4.32
C ILE A 70 -25.89 -14.75 -5.79
N GLU A 71 -25.47 -13.83 -6.64
CA GLU A 71 -25.69 -13.84 -8.09
C GLU A 71 -24.33 -13.91 -8.79
N ILE A 72 -24.12 -14.93 -9.62
CA ILE A 72 -22.91 -15.07 -10.44
C ILE A 72 -23.30 -15.08 -11.91
N THR A 73 -22.63 -14.23 -12.69
CA THR A 73 -22.78 -14.15 -14.14
C THR A 73 -21.57 -14.79 -14.81
N PHE A 74 -21.82 -15.79 -15.65
CA PHE A 74 -20.84 -16.55 -16.43
C PHE A 74 -20.83 -16.08 -17.88
N ASP A 75 -19.65 -16.07 -18.50
CA ASP A 75 -19.47 -15.81 -19.93
C ASP A 75 -19.58 -17.11 -20.73
N THR A 76 -20.64 -17.23 -21.53
CA THR A 76 -20.99 -18.43 -22.29
C THR A 76 -20.62 -18.35 -23.77
N ASN A 77 -20.10 -17.22 -24.27
CA ASN A 77 -19.84 -17.01 -25.70
C ASN A 77 -19.04 -18.15 -26.32
N ARG A 78 -17.93 -18.53 -25.68
CA ARG A 78 -17.04 -19.55 -26.23
C ARG A 78 -17.56 -20.96 -26.04
N LEU A 79 -18.30 -21.20 -24.95
CA LEU A 79 -18.96 -22.48 -24.76
C LEU A 79 -19.90 -22.74 -25.93
N GLU A 80 -20.68 -21.73 -26.28
CA GLU A 80 -21.56 -21.74 -27.45
C GLU A 80 -20.79 -21.94 -28.76
N ASP A 81 -19.67 -21.23 -28.98
CA ASP A 81 -18.83 -21.38 -30.18
C ASP A 81 -18.25 -22.80 -30.33
N VAL A 82 -17.70 -23.39 -29.25
CA VAL A 82 -17.06 -24.71 -29.28
C VAL A 82 -18.09 -25.80 -29.55
N ILE A 83 -19.27 -25.69 -28.95
CA ILE A 83 -20.36 -26.64 -29.16
C ILE A 83 -20.92 -26.54 -30.60
N ARG A 84 -21.06 -25.31 -31.15
CA ARG A 84 -21.61 -25.09 -32.51
C ARG A 84 -20.67 -25.51 -33.65
N THR A 85 -19.35 -25.56 -33.44
CA THR A 85 -18.37 -25.72 -34.54
C THR A 85 -17.88 -27.16 -34.80
N LYS A 86 -18.10 -28.12 -33.90
CA LYS A 86 -17.59 -29.51 -34.08
C LYS A 86 -18.66 -30.42 -34.70
N LYS A 87 -18.35 -31.02 -35.87
CA LYS A 87 -19.18 -32.05 -36.54
C LYS A 87 -19.27 -33.36 -35.75
N GLU A 88 -18.31 -33.63 -34.84
CA GLU A 88 -18.27 -34.80 -33.95
C GLU A 88 -18.35 -34.36 -32.48
N ASN A 89 -19.51 -33.88 -32.05
CA ASN A 89 -19.73 -33.56 -30.64
C ASN A 89 -19.89 -34.84 -29.81
N SER A 90 -19.20 -34.92 -28.66
CA SER A 90 -19.41 -36.01 -27.69
C SER A 90 -20.85 -35.99 -27.16
N SER A 91 -21.36 -37.13 -26.68
CA SER A 91 -22.71 -37.24 -26.09
C SER A 91 -22.97 -36.17 -25.02
N TYR A 92 -21.96 -35.92 -24.17
CA TYR A 92 -21.98 -34.90 -23.14
C TYR A 92 -22.06 -33.47 -23.71
N GLN A 93 -21.33 -33.15 -24.80
CA GLN A 93 -21.39 -31.83 -25.45
C GLN A 93 -22.78 -31.55 -26.05
N LYS A 94 -23.42 -32.58 -26.62
CA LYS A 94 -24.79 -32.49 -27.15
C LYS A 94 -25.81 -32.29 -26.02
N HIS A 95 -25.70 -33.05 -24.93
CA HIS A 95 -26.55 -32.89 -23.75
C HIS A 95 -26.41 -31.49 -23.14
N MET A 96 -25.18 -31.03 -22.92
CA MET A 96 -24.87 -29.69 -22.40
C MET A 96 -25.49 -28.57 -23.24
N TYR A 97 -25.47 -28.68 -24.57
CA TYR A 97 -26.13 -27.71 -25.44
C TYR A 97 -27.64 -27.67 -25.23
N LYS A 98 -28.28 -28.85 -25.30
CA LYS A 98 -29.73 -29.01 -25.19
C LYS A 98 -30.25 -28.42 -23.87
N THR A 99 -29.52 -28.67 -22.79
CA THR A 99 -29.87 -28.25 -21.44
C THR A 99 -29.63 -26.75 -21.21
N MET A 100 -28.47 -26.20 -21.57
CA MET A 100 -28.11 -24.80 -21.29
C MET A 100 -28.71 -23.77 -22.27
N PHE A 101 -28.85 -24.13 -23.54
CA PHE A 101 -29.19 -23.18 -24.61
C PHE A 101 -30.59 -23.37 -25.20
N LYS A 102 -31.38 -24.34 -24.68
CA LYS A 102 -32.79 -24.63 -25.04
C LYS A 102 -33.15 -24.15 -26.44
N SER A 103 -32.76 -24.90 -27.47
CA SER A 103 -33.26 -24.63 -28.80
C SER A 103 -34.62 -25.31 -28.99
N GLU A 104 -35.68 -24.53 -29.09
CA GLU A 104 -36.93 -24.86 -29.81
C GLU A 104 -36.70 -25.10 -31.32
N LEU A 105 -35.45 -25.35 -31.74
CA LEU A 105 -35.06 -25.41 -33.15
C LEU A 105 -34.82 -26.87 -33.54
N SER A 106 -35.47 -27.28 -34.62
CA SER A 106 -35.22 -28.54 -35.32
C SER A 106 -33.73 -28.65 -35.74
N GLU A 107 -33.22 -29.88 -35.90
CA GLU A 107 -31.82 -30.14 -36.33
C GLU A 107 -31.38 -29.35 -37.58
N TRP A 108 -32.33 -28.83 -38.37
CA TRP A 108 -32.08 -28.13 -39.64
C TRP A 108 -31.97 -26.60 -39.46
N GLU A 109 -32.61 -26.04 -38.44
CA GLU A 109 -32.46 -24.61 -38.08
C GLU A 109 -31.10 -24.30 -37.43
N TYR A 110 -30.38 -25.34 -37.00
CA TYR A 110 -28.98 -25.35 -36.53
C TYR A 110 -28.00 -24.67 -37.50
N LEU A 111 -28.25 -24.76 -38.81
CA LEU A 111 -27.32 -24.27 -39.83
C LEU A 111 -27.57 -22.81 -40.25
N TYR A 112 -28.77 -22.26 -40.03
CA TYR A 112 -29.19 -21.03 -40.72
C TYR A 112 -29.61 -19.85 -39.84
N LYS A 113 -29.94 -20.05 -38.54
CA LYS A 113 -30.31 -18.93 -37.66
C LYS A 113 -29.13 -18.42 -36.81
N LYS A 114 -28.56 -17.28 -37.23
CA LYS A 114 -27.84 -16.34 -36.35
C LYS A 114 -28.88 -15.57 -35.50
N SER A 115 -29.58 -16.23 -34.57
CA SER A 115 -30.37 -15.48 -33.57
C SER A 115 -29.46 -14.91 -32.47
N ASP A 116 -29.89 -13.82 -31.84
CA ASP A 116 -29.15 -13.07 -30.82
C ASP A 116 -28.46 -13.97 -29.78
N ASN A 117 -27.13 -14.06 -29.86
CA ASN A 117 -26.32 -14.86 -28.95
C ASN A 117 -26.60 -14.43 -27.49
N LYS A 118 -27.10 -15.34 -26.65
CA LYS A 118 -27.10 -15.16 -25.19
C LYS A 118 -25.68 -15.31 -24.69
N LYS A 119 -24.94 -14.19 -24.75
CA LYS A 119 -23.51 -14.09 -24.42
C LYS A 119 -23.17 -14.40 -22.96
N GLN A 120 -24.17 -14.43 -22.09
CA GLN A 120 -24.00 -14.51 -20.63
C GLN A 120 -25.11 -15.36 -20.02
N TYR A 121 -24.75 -16.13 -19.01
CA TYR A 121 -25.70 -16.88 -18.17
C TYR A 121 -25.58 -16.41 -16.72
N THR A 122 -26.71 -16.05 -16.09
CA THR A 122 -26.73 -15.57 -14.70
C THR A 122 -27.55 -16.54 -13.85
N LEU A 123 -26.96 -16.98 -12.73
CA LEU A 123 -27.61 -17.87 -11.78
C LEU A 123 -27.57 -17.22 -10.39
N THR A 124 -28.72 -17.19 -9.73
CA THR A 124 -28.89 -16.59 -8.40
C THR A 124 -29.29 -17.63 -7.37
N LEU A 125 -28.56 -17.65 -6.27
CA LEU A 125 -28.86 -18.41 -5.06
C LEU A 125 -29.48 -17.47 -4.02
N LYS A 126 -30.69 -17.79 -3.57
CA LYS A 126 -31.34 -17.10 -2.45
C LYS A 126 -31.21 -17.93 -1.18
N ILE A 127 -30.79 -17.29 -0.10
CA ILE A 127 -30.61 -17.90 1.23
C ILE A 127 -31.62 -17.26 2.16
N HIS A 128 -32.55 -18.05 2.70
CA HIS A 128 -33.63 -17.57 3.56
C HIS A 128 -33.22 -17.62 5.04
N LYS A 129 -33.91 -16.86 5.90
CA LYS A 129 -33.67 -16.84 7.36
C LYS A 129 -33.76 -18.22 8.03
N ASN A 130 -34.59 -19.11 7.50
CA ASN A 130 -34.74 -20.49 7.97
C ASN A 130 -33.62 -21.42 7.46
N ASN A 131 -32.57 -20.85 6.86
CA ASN A 131 -31.45 -21.55 6.21
C ASN A 131 -31.83 -22.39 4.99
N SER A 132 -33.07 -22.29 4.49
CA SER A 132 -33.40 -22.90 3.21
C SER A 132 -32.76 -22.14 2.06
N ILE A 133 -32.41 -22.86 1.00
CA ILE A 133 -31.84 -22.30 -0.22
C ILE A 133 -32.80 -22.47 -1.39
N SER A 134 -32.83 -21.50 -2.30
CA SER A 134 -33.61 -21.58 -3.53
C SER A 134 -32.85 -20.95 -4.69
N TRP A 135 -32.87 -21.60 -5.84
CA TRP A 135 -32.19 -21.16 -7.05
C TRP A 135 -33.13 -20.42 -7.99
N SER A 136 -32.60 -19.46 -8.76
CA SER A 136 -33.36 -18.79 -9.84
C SER A 136 -33.73 -19.75 -10.97
N ASN A 137 -32.95 -20.82 -11.15
CA ASN A 137 -33.26 -21.93 -12.04
C ASN A 137 -33.22 -23.23 -11.23
N GLN A 138 -34.34 -23.97 -11.22
CA GLN A 138 -34.49 -25.19 -10.44
C GLN A 138 -33.92 -26.44 -11.13
N ASP A 139 -33.54 -26.33 -12.41
CA ASP A 139 -32.98 -27.42 -13.19
C ASP A 139 -31.61 -27.86 -12.62
N LYS A 140 -31.55 -29.11 -12.13
CA LYS A 140 -30.36 -29.69 -11.52
C LYS A 140 -29.26 -29.93 -12.57
N ASP A 141 -29.62 -30.34 -13.78
CA ASP A 141 -28.66 -30.63 -14.85
C ASP A 141 -27.87 -29.35 -15.20
N ILE A 142 -28.55 -28.20 -15.25
CA ILE A 142 -27.89 -26.90 -15.47
C ILE A 142 -26.88 -26.58 -14.37
N ARG A 143 -27.21 -26.86 -13.10
CA ARG A 143 -26.30 -26.62 -11.96
C ARG A 143 -25.05 -27.51 -12.07
N GLU A 144 -25.21 -28.79 -12.38
CA GLU A 144 -24.12 -29.74 -12.55
C GLU A 144 -23.22 -29.35 -13.74
N ILE A 145 -23.81 -28.93 -14.86
CA ILE A 145 -23.10 -28.45 -16.04
C ILE A 145 -22.27 -27.21 -15.69
N ILE A 146 -22.85 -26.22 -15.01
CA ILE A 146 -22.14 -24.99 -14.60
C ILE A 146 -20.98 -25.33 -13.66
N HIS A 147 -21.23 -26.18 -12.66
CA HIS A 147 -20.20 -26.61 -11.72
C HIS A 147 -19.03 -27.30 -12.45
N ARG A 148 -19.32 -28.10 -13.49
CA ARG A 148 -18.30 -28.83 -14.26
C ARG A 148 -17.52 -27.94 -15.25
N ILE A 149 -18.16 -27.01 -15.94
CA ILE A 149 -17.50 -26.14 -16.94
C ILE A 149 -16.78 -24.97 -16.29
N TYR A 150 -17.36 -24.41 -15.23
CA TYR A 150 -16.83 -23.23 -14.53
C TYR A 150 -16.42 -23.57 -13.10
N PRO A 151 -15.58 -24.59 -12.87
CA PRO A 151 -15.26 -25.04 -11.53
C PRO A 151 -14.54 -23.94 -10.75
N PHE A 152 -14.81 -23.91 -9.45
CA PHE A 152 -14.17 -23.00 -8.51
C PHE A 152 -13.23 -23.78 -7.60
N PHE A 153 -11.98 -23.35 -7.54
CA PHE A 153 -10.97 -23.92 -6.65
C PHE A 153 -10.58 -22.87 -5.62
N SER A 154 -10.87 -23.14 -4.35
CA SER A 154 -10.40 -22.32 -3.23
C SER A 154 -9.17 -22.94 -2.59
N ILE A 155 -8.15 -22.13 -2.32
CA ILE A 155 -6.99 -22.50 -1.52
C ILE A 155 -6.92 -21.54 -0.33
N ASP A 156 -7.12 -22.09 0.87
CA ASP A 156 -6.83 -21.39 2.14
C ASP A 156 -5.46 -21.86 2.60
N THR A 157 -4.45 -21.00 2.47
CA THR A 157 -3.05 -21.36 2.77
C THR A 157 -2.82 -21.76 4.22
N ARG A 158 -3.69 -21.35 5.15
CA ARG A 158 -3.62 -21.74 6.56
C ARG A 158 -4.04 -23.20 6.79
N ARG A 159 -4.72 -23.80 5.83
CA ARG A 159 -5.34 -25.14 5.92
C ARG A 159 -4.85 -26.09 4.82
N ILE A 160 -3.79 -25.72 4.10
CA ILE A 160 -3.16 -26.63 3.14
C ILE A 160 -2.55 -27.78 3.94
N ASP A 161 -2.84 -29.00 3.51
CA ASP A 161 -2.08 -30.16 3.95
C ASP A 161 -0.71 -30.14 3.24
N LEU A 162 0.34 -29.86 4.02
CA LEU A 162 1.70 -29.71 3.51
C LEU A 162 2.36 -31.06 3.20
N TYR A 163 1.79 -32.16 3.68
CA TYR A 163 2.38 -33.49 3.65
C TYR A 163 1.55 -34.50 2.84
N ASP A 164 0.25 -34.26 2.64
CA ASP A 164 -0.60 -35.01 1.70
C ASP A 164 -1.25 -34.08 0.65
N TRP A 165 -0.72 -34.14 -0.58
CA TRP A 165 -1.22 -33.34 -1.69
C TRP A 165 -2.37 -34.02 -2.46
N LYS A 166 -3.21 -34.83 -1.79
CA LYS A 166 -4.45 -35.41 -2.34
C LYS A 166 -5.36 -34.39 -3.03
N TYR A 167 -5.37 -33.14 -2.55
CA TYR A 167 -6.11 -32.06 -3.20
C TYR A 167 -5.67 -31.82 -4.65
N LEU A 168 -4.35 -31.82 -4.94
CA LEU A 168 -3.83 -31.67 -6.30
C LEU A 168 -4.34 -32.77 -7.23
N TRP A 169 -4.38 -34.01 -6.73
CA TRP A 169 -4.91 -35.16 -7.46
C TRP A 169 -6.39 -34.99 -7.84
N ASN A 170 -7.22 -34.50 -6.91
CA ASN A 170 -8.64 -34.20 -7.18
C ASN A 170 -8.82 -33.11 -8.25
N ILE A 171 -7.90 -32.15 -8.33
CA ILE A 171 -7.96 -31.09 -9.35
C ILE A 171 -7.63 -31.65 -10.73
N ILE A 172 -6.61 -32.50 -10.84
CA ILE A 172 -6.20 -33.10 -12.12
C ILE A 172 -7.38 -33.86 -12.77
N THR A 173 -8.18 -34.58 -11.98
CA THR A 173 -9.37 -35.29 -12.50
C THR A 173 -10.52 -34.36 -12.86
N LYS A 174 -10.68 -33.23 -12.14
CA LYS A 174 -11.72 -32.23 -12.44
C LYS A 174 -11.45 -31.41 -13.69
N LEU A 175 -10.18 -31.23 -14.07
CA LEU A 175 -9.78 -30.36 -15.18
C LEU A 175 -9.78 -31.02 -16.57
N LYS A 176 -10.10 -32.32 -16.68
CA LYS A 176 -10.13 -33.04 -17.96
C LYS A 176 -11.39 -33.88 -18.12
N PHE A 177 -11.99 -33.86 -19.31
CA PHE A 177 -13.04 -34.80 -19.68
C PHE A 177 -12.42 -36.06 -20.27
N LEU A 178 -12.56 -37.19 -19.58
CA LEU A 178 -12.07 -38.49 -20.07
C LEU A 178 -13.23 -39.47 -20.05
N ASN A 179 -13.74 -39.86 -21.21
CA ASN A 179 -14.82 -40.84 -21.24
C ASN A 179 -14.27 -42.23 -20.89
N THR A 180 -14.61 -42.75 -19.71
CA THR A 180 -14.22 -44.09 -19.26
C THR A 180 -15.27 -45.15 -19.58
N SER A 181 -16.45 -44.76 -20.09
CA SER A 181 -17.52 -45.72 -20.44
C SER A 181 -17.12 -46.70 -21.53
N ASN A 182 -16.10 -46.36 -22.32
CA ASN A 182 -15.62 -47.15 -23.44
C ASN A 182 -14.56 -48.19 -23.04
N LEU A 183 -14.30 -48.37 -21.74
CA LEU A 183 -13.27 -49.30 -21.26
C LEU A 183 -13.81 -50.09 -20.06
N PRO A 184 -14.68 -51.09 -20.29
CA PRO A 184 -15.25 -51.90 -19.23
C PRO A 184 -14.15 -52.66 -18.45
N ARG A 185 -14.41 -52.92 -17.16
CA ARG A 185 -13.44 -53.53 -16.23
C ARG A 185 -12.89 -54.86 -16.74
N GLU A 186 -13.74 -55.67 -17.36
CA GLU A 186 -13.36 -56.98 -17.92
C GLU A 186 -12.38 -56.85 -19.09
N GLU A 187 -12.58 -55.87 -19.97
CA GLU A 187 -11.63 -55.57 -21.06
C GLU A 187 -10.31 -55.01 -20.55
N LEU A 188 -10.33 -54.23 -19.46
CA LEU A 188 -9.11 -53.75 -18.81
C LEU A 188 -8.31 -54.93 -18.22
N ILE A 189 -8.98 -55.82 -17.48
CA ILE A 189 -8.34 -56.98 -16.85
C ILE A 189 -7.75 -57.89 -17.94
N SER A 190 -8.50 -58.17 -19.01
CA SER A 190 -8.00 -58.98 -20.12
C SER A 190 -6.85 -58.31 -20.87
N PHE A 191 -6.88 -56.99 -21.06
CA PHE A 191 -5.77 -56.24 -21.65
C PHE A 191 -4.50 -56.33 -20.80
N ILE A 192 -4.61 -56.08 -19.49
CA ILE A 192 -3.46 -56.14 -18.57
C ILE A 192 -2.89 -57.56 -18.51
N ASP A 193 -3.76 -58.58 -18.37
CA ASP A 193 -3.37 -59.98 -18.37
C ASP A 193 -2.66 -60.37 -19.68
N SER A 194 -3.13 -59.89 -20.83
CA SER A 194 -2.47 -60.12 -22.14
C SER A 194 -1.05 -59.54 -22.23
N LYS A 195 -0.73 -58.50 -21.43
CA LYS A 195 0.59 -57.85 -21.42
C LYS A 195 1.51 -58.38 -20.33
N ILE A 196 0.97 -58.80 -19.19
CA ILE A 196 1.75 -59.24 -18.02
C ILE A 196 1.89 -60.76 -17.96
N SER A 197 0.87 -61.51 -18.39
CA SER A 197 0.74 -62.96 -18.20
C SER A 197 0.20 -63.66 -19.46
N SER A 198 0.76 -63.32 -20.61
CA SER A 198 0.33 -63.82 -21.94
C SER A 198 0.32 -65.35 -22.13
N LYS A 199 0.91 -66.11 -21.20
CA LYS A 199 1.03 -67.58 -21.28
C LYS A 199 0.25 -68.34 -20.19
N SER A 200 -0.32 -67.67 -19.19
CA SER A 200 -0.81 -68.34 -17.97
C SER A 200 -2.07 -67.77 -17.34
N ASN A 201 -2.69 -66.71 -17.90
CA ASN A 201 -3.87 -66.03 -17.33
C ASN A 201 -3.76 -65.67 -15.83
N SER A 202 -2.54 -65.63 -15.29
CA SER A 202 -2.30 -65.63 -13.85
C SER A 202 -2.72 -64.34 -13.18
N TYR A 203 -2.69 -63.21 -13.89
CA TYR A 203 -3.18 -61.94 -13.36
C TYR A 203 -4.71 -61.97 -13.24
N LYS A 204 -5.40 -62.47 -14.27
CA LYS A 204 -6.86 -62.58 -14.26
C LYS A 204 -7.36 -63.48 -13.12
N GLU A 205 -6.80 -64.68 -12.99
CA GLU A 205 -7.17 -65.61 -11.91
C GLU A 205 -6.89 -65.04 -10.50
N TYR A 206 -5.81 -64.28 -10.35
CA TYR A 206 -5.47 -63.63 -9.07
C TYR A 206 -6.48 -62.56 -8.68
N VAL A 207 -6.92 -61.73 -9.64
CA VAL A 207 -7.95 -60.71 -9.41
C VAL A 207 -9.31 -61.34 -9.10
N GLU A 208 -9.68 -62.42 -9.80
CA GLU A 208 -10.92 -63.18 -9.53
C GLU A 208 -10.92 -63.75 -8.11
N LYS A 209 -9.85 -64.44 -7.69
CA LYS A 209 -9.71 -64.95 -6.31
C LYS A 209 -9.84 -63.87 -5.25
N ILE A 210 -9.28 -62.67 -5.49
CA ILE A 210 -9.40 -61.56 -4.53
C ILE A 210 -10.85 -61.05 -4.48
N ASN A 211 -11.51 -60.87 -5.62
CA ASN A 211 -12.93 -60.44 -5.65
C ASN A 211 -13.84 -61.48 -4.99
N ASP A 212 -13.56 -62.78 -5.12
CA ASP A 212 -14.34 -63.85 -4.48
C ASP A 212 -14.20 -63.84 -2.94
N ILE A 213 -13.09 -63.33 -2.42
CA ILE A 213 -12.80 -63.23 -0.98
C ILE A 213 -13.24 -61.89 -0.39
N THR A 214 -13.39 -60.84 -1.21
CA THR A 214 -13.56 -59.46 -0.74
C THR A 214 -14.81 -58.78 -1.29
N ASP A 215 -15.64 -58.25 -0.38
CA ASP A 215 -16.75 -57.38 -0.73
C ASP A 215 -16.24 -55.95 -0.98
N THR A 216 -16.04 -55.60 -2.26
CA THR A 216 -15.58 -54.27 -2.66
C THR A 216 -16.73 -53.42 -3.21
N SER A 217 -16.79 -52.17 -2.77
CA SER A 217 -17.72 -51.18 -3.35
C SER A 217 -17.25 -50.76 -4.75
N GLN A 218 -18.20 -50.38 -5.62
CA GLN A 218 -17.86 -49.87 -6.95
C GLN A 218 -17.11 -48.54 -6.82
N TYR A 219 -16.02 -48.39 -7.58
CA TYR A 219 -15.30 -47.12 -7.66
C TYR A 219 -16.23 -46.01 -8.17
N ASP A 220 -16.18 -44.85 -7.53
CA ASP A 220 -16.71 -43.64 -8.14
C ASP A 220 -15.91 -43.31 -9.42
N TYR A 221 -16.58 -42.71 -10.42
CA TYR A 221 -15.95 -42.35 -11.69
C TYR A 221 -14.69 -41.51 -11.49
N GLN A 222 -14.69 -40.55 -10.55
CA GLN A 222 -13.52 -39.70 -10.30
C GLN A 222 -12.35 -40.47 -9.67
N GLU A 223 -12.65 -41.43 -8.81
CA GLU A 223 -11.65 -42.28 -8.16
C GLU A 223 -11.03 -43.27 -9.14
N MET A 224 -11.85 -43.90 -9.99
CA MET A 224 -11.39 -44.76 -11.06
C MET A 224 -10.47 -44.00 -12.03
N LEU A 225 -10.87 -42.78 -12.42
CA LEU A 225 -10.06 -41.94 -13.30
C LEU A 225 -8.72 -41.57 -12.68
N LEU A 226 -8.73 -41.22 -11.39
CA LEU A 226 -7.50 -40.91 -10.67
C LEU A 226 -6.54 -42.09 -10.66
N ASN A 227 -7.05 -43.30 -10.43
CA ASN A 227 -6.24 -44.52 -10.42
C ASN A 227 -5.60 -44.79 -11.79
N TYR A 228 -6.34 -44.60 -12.89
CA TYR A 228 -5.76 -44.71 -14.24
C TYR A 228 -4.65 -43.69 -14.50
N ILE A 229 -4.83 -42.45 -14.05
CA ILE A 229 -3.80 -41.41 -14.19
C ILE A 229 -2.55 -41.78 -13.38
N LYS A 230 -2.72 -42.26 -12.14
CA LYS A 230 -1.61 -42.68 -11.28
C LYS A 230 -0.78 -43.80 -11.92
N VAL A 231 -1.43 -44.80 -12.53
CA VAL A 231 -0.74 -45.91 -13.23
C VAL A 231 0.06 -45.40 -14.44
N GLY A 232 -0.41 -44.36 -15.12
CA GLY A 232 0.27 -43.77 -16.28
C GLY A 232 1.48 -42.88 -15.95
N LEU A 233 1.76 -42.61 -14.67
CA LEU A 233 2.85 -41.75 -14.22
C LEU A 233 4.02 -42.58 -13.67
N LYS A 234 5.23 -42.00 -13.66
CA LYS A 234 6.43 -42.66 -13.11
C LYS A 234 6.34 -42.96 -11.61
N GLY A 235 5.43 -42.29 -10.91
CA GLY A 235 5.18 -42.43 -9.48
C GLY A 235 3.95 -41.63 -9.06
N HIS A 236 3.44 -41.90 -7.86
CA HIS A 236 2.25 -41.26 -7.30
C HIS A 236 2.56 -40.30 -6.14
N THR A 237 3.80 -40.31 -5.63
CA THR A 237 4.28 -39.39 -4.60
C THR A 237 4.85 -38.13 -5.25
N PHE A 238 4.51 -36.97 -4.70
CA PHE A 238 5.13 -35.72 -5.10
C PHE A 238 6.47 -35.56 -4.37
N LEU A 239 7.53 -35.28 -5.15
CA LEU A 239 8.87 -35.06 -4.63
C LEU A 239 9.28 -33.61 -4.87
N ILE A 240 9.98 -33.01 -3.90
CA ILE A 240 10.60 -31.70 -4.03
C ILE A 240 12.11 -31.90 -4.10
N ASP A 241 12.70 -31.56 -5.25
CA ASP A 241 14.13 -31.71 -5.53
C ASP A 241 14.67 -33.12 -5.23
N GLY A 242 13.82 -34.14 -5.48
CA GLY A 242 14.14 -35.56 -5.25
C GLY A 242 13.91 -36.07 -3.83
N PHE A 243 13.46 -35.22 -2.90
CA PHE A 243 13.16 -35.58 -1.51
C PHE A 243 11.64 -35.64 -1.24
N ASP A 244 11.26 -36.48 -0.28
CA ASP A 244 9.90 -36.54 0.25
C ASP A 244 9.52 -35.22 0.96
N LEU A 245 8.21 -34.94 0.97
CA LEU A 245 7.62 -33.76 1.58
C LEU A 245 7.97 -33.61 3.08
N THR A 246 8.18 -34.72 3.78
CA THR A 246 8.51 -34.74 5.22
C THR A 246 9.90 -34.22 5.55
N LYS A 247 10.82 -34.16 4.58
CA LYS A 247 12.20 -33.68 4.78
C LYS A 247 12.37 -32.19 4.51
N GLN A 248 11.31 -31.52 4.04
CA GLN A 248 11.34 -30.13 3.61
C GLN A 248 10.72 -29.20 4.66
N SER A 249 11.03 -27.90 4.59
CA SER A 249 10.39 -26.91 5.46
C SER A 249 8.95 -26.64 5.04
N ASP A 250 8.08 -26.30 6.01
CA ASP A 250 6.69 -25.95 5.75
C ASP A 250 6.52 -24.85 4.69
N GLY A 251 7.39 -23.82 4.73
CA GLY A 251 7.39 -22.74 3.74
C GLY A 251 7.77 -23.21 2.33
N THR A 252 8.70 -24.16 2.21
CA THR A 252 9.06 -24.78 0.93
C THR A 252 7.91 -25.62 0.38
N ASN A 253 7.26 -26.41 1.25
CA ASN A 253 6.11 -27.24 0.87
C ASN A 253 4.93 -26.39 0.41
N SER A 254 4.59 -25.33 1.14
CA SER A 254 3.54 -24.38 0.77
C SER A 254 3.83 -23.72 -0.58
N TYR A 255 5.05 -23.20 -0.77
CA TYR A 255 5.47 -22.60 -2.05
C TYR A 255 5.32 -23.59 -3.21
N LYS A 256 5.87 -24.79 -3.07
CA LYS A 256 5.87 -25.81 -4.13
C LYS A 256 4.48 -26.32 -4.43
N PHE A 257 3.64 -26.49 -3.41
CA PHE A 257 2.24 -26.85 -3.60
C PHE A 257 1.51 -25.83 -4.47
N ILE A 258 1.61 -24.53 -4.14
CA ILE A 258 0.92 -23.47 -4.89
C ILE A 258 1.52 -23.33 -6.29
N GLU A 259 2.85 -23.38 -6.43
CA GLU A 259 3.54 -23.33 -7.72
C GLU A 259 3.08 -24.46 -8.66
N ILE A 260 3.08 -25.70 -8.18
CA ILE A 260 2.64 -26.88 -8.94
C ILE A 260 1.15 -26.77 -9.26
N PHE A 261 0.32 -26.36 -8.29
CA PHE A 261 -1.09 -26.13 -8.51
C PHE A 261 -1.35 -25.15 -9.66
N LEU A 262 -0.72 -23.97 -9.64
CA LEU A 262 -0.86 -22.95 -10.68
C LEU A 262 -0.41 -23.49 -12.04
N HIS A 263 0.72 -24.20 -12.06
CA HIS A 263 1.24 -24.82 -13.27
C HIS A 263 0.29 -25.86 -13.86
N LEU A 264 -0.28 -26.74 -13.04
CA LEU A 264 -1.24 -27.76 -13.46
C LEU A 264 -2.53 -27.13 -14.00
N VAL A 265 -3.11 -26.17 -13.28
CA VAL A 265 -4.35 -25.48 -13.71
C VAL A 265 -4.15 -24.79 -15.05
N ILE A 266 -3.05 -24.04 -15.23
CA ILE A 266 -2.79 -23.35 -16.49
C ILE A 266 -2.47 -24.34 -17.60
N SER A 267 -1.71 -25.40 -17.35
CA SER A 267 -1.27 -26.33 -18.40
C SER A 267 -2.38 -27.26 -18.89
N LEU A 268 -3.23 -27.75 -17.97
CA LEU A 268 -4.24 -28.76 -18.29
C LEU A 268 -5.50 -28.16 -18.93
N THR A 269 -5.87 -26.93 -18.57
CA THR A 269 -7.10 -26.30 -19.08
C THR A 269 -7.01 -25.80 -20.52
N ARG A 270 -5.80 -25.60 -21.04
CA ARG A 270 -5.57 -25.04 -22.39
C ARG A 270 -6.21 -25.80 -23.54
N ARG A 271 -6.48 -27.09 -23.33
CA ARG A 271 -6.98 -28.01 -24.36
C ARG A 271 -8.48 -28.30 -24.19
N GLU A 272 -9.09 -27.86 -23.10
CA GLU A 272 -10.44 -28.23 -22.67
C GLU A 272 -11.36 -27.01 -22.56
N PHE A 273 -12.63 -27.12 -22.92
CA PHE A 273 -13.58 -25.99 -22.82
C PHE A 273 -13.96 -25.60 -21.37
N ILE A 274 -13.31 -26.21 -20.37
CA ILE A 274 -13.43 -25.88 -18.94
C ILE A 274 -12.69 -24.57 -18.67
N THR A 275 -13.35 -23.63 -17.99
CA THR A 275 -12.76 -22.34 -17.60
C THR A 275 -12.81 -22.19 -16.08
N PRO A 276 -11.76 -22.65 -15.37
CA PRO A 276 -11.73 -22.61 -13.92
C PRO A 276 -11.53 -21.20 -13.38
N THR A 277 -12.08 -20.95 -12.20
CA THR A 277 -11.73 -19.80 -11.36
C THR A 277 -11.03 -20.30 -10.11
N VAL A 278 -9.85 -19.78 -9.84
CA VAL A 278 -9.05 -20.09 -8.67
C VAL A 278 -9.07 -18.90 -7.73
N PHE A 279 -9.37 -19.14 -6.46
CA PHE A 279 -9.22 -18.18 -5.39
C PHE A 279 -8.16 -18.67 -4.40
N ILE A 280 -7.11 -17.88 -4.18
CA ILE A 280 -6.05 -18.18 -3.20
C ILE A 280 -6.10 -17.09 -2.13
N ASP A 281 -6.44 -17.49 -0.89
CA ASP A 281 -6.44 -16.58 0.26
C ASP A 281 -5.08 -16.59 0.94
N GLU A 282 -4.49 -15.41 1.08
CA GLU A 282 -3.20 -15.14 1.71
C GLU A 282 -2.07 -16.09 1.24
N PRO A 283 -1.76 -16.11 -0.08
CA PRO A 283 -0.67 -16.91 -0.65
C PRO A 283 0.69 -16.70 0.05
N GLU A 284 0.89 -15.56 0.68
CA GLU A 284 2.12 -15.20 1.41
C GLU A 284 2.31 -15.94 2.76
N ILE A 285 1.30 -16.61 3.31
CA ILE A 285 1.43 -17.27 4.62
C ILE A 285 2.49 -18.38 4.55
N GLY A 286 3.43 -18.33 5.50
CA GLY A 286 4.55 -19.27 5.57
C GLY A 286 5.64 -19.02 4.53
N LEU A 287 5.50 -17.99 3.68
CA LEU A 287 6.48 -17.65 2.66
C LEU A 287 7.34 -16.45 3.06
N HIS A 288 8.65 -16.55 2.83
CA HIS A 288 9.53 -15.38 2.84
C HIS A 288 9.09 -14.40 1.72
N PRO A 289 9.18 -13.06 1.90
CA PRO A 289 8.73 -12.09 0.87
C PRO A 289 9.28 -12.36 -0.53
N LYS A 290 10.56 -12.72 -0.63
CA LYS A 290 11.17 -13.09 -1.93
C LYS A 290 10.55 -14.34 -2.58
N LYS A 291 10.07 -15.30 -1.79
CA LYS A 291 9.35 -16.47 -2.30
C LYS A 291 7.95 -16.11 -2.80
N ALA A 292 7.29 -15.14 -2.16
CA ALA A 292 6.02 -14.61 -2.64
C ALA A 292 6.20 -13.90 -4.00
N GLU A 293 7.29 -13.15 -4.20
CA GLU A 293 7.64 -12.60 -5.52
C GLU A 293 7.88 -13.71 -6.55
N GLN A 294 8.74 -14.69 -6.21
CA GLN A 294 9.04 -15.82 -7.07
C GLN A 294 7.79 -16.59 -7.51
N LEU A 295 6.79 -16.71 -6.64
CA LEU A 295 5.53 -17.37 -6.97
C LEU A 295 4.80 -16.65 -8.12
N ILE A 296 4.75 -15.32 -8.07
CA ILE A 296 4.13 -14.50 -9.11
C ILE A 296 5.00 -14.47 -10.38
N ASP A 297 6.33 -14.47 -10.24
CA ASP A 297 7.27 -14.61 -11.36
C ASP A 297 7.05 -15.94 -12.10
N SER A 298 7.03 -17.06 -11.37
CA SER A 298 6.75 -18.40 -11.91
C SER A 298 5.40 -18.44 -12.62
N LEU A 299 4.35 -17.88 -12.00
CA LEU A 299 3.04 -17.74 -12.62
C LEU A 299 3.11 -16.94 -13.93
N HIS A 300 3.82 -15.82 -13.95
CA HIS A 300 3.99 -14.98 -15.13
C HIS A 300 4.76 -15.69 -16.25
N ILE A 301 5.81 -16.45 -15.94
CA ILE A 301 6.57 -17.23 -16.92
C ILE A 301 5.66 -18.27 -17.58
N ILE A 302 4.87 -19.00 -16.80
CA ILE A 302 3.94 -20.02 -17.32
C ILE A 302 2.85 -19.36 -18.17
N TYR A 303 2.31 -18.23 -17.69
CA TYR A 303 1.29 -17.46 -18.38
C TYR A 303 1.79 -16.89 -19.71
N SER A 304 3.01 -16.32 -19.74
CA SER A 304 3.62 -15.69 -20.91
C SER A 304 4.05 -16.71 -21.97
N ASN A 305 4.59 -17.87 -21.56
CA ASN A 305 4.98 -18.96 -22.45
C ASN A 305 3.82 -19.50 -23.30
N LEU A 306 2.58 -19.27 -22.88
CA LEU A 306 1.37 -19.76 -23.55
C LEU A 306 0.61 -18.66 -24.32
N LYS A 307 1.14 -17.43 -24.37
CA LYS A 307 0.59 -16.34 -25.19
C LYS A 307 0.86 -16.60 -26.67
N SER A 308 -0.02 -16.09 -27.54
CA SER A 308 0.10 -16.23 -29.01
C SER A 308 1.37 -15.66 -29.63
N THR A 309 2.13 -14.90 -28.86
CA THR A 309 3.39 -14.27 -29.26
C THR A 309 4.63 -15.08 -28.86
N SER A 310 4.49 -16.22 -28.20
CA SER A 310 5.63 -17.04 -27.75
C SER A 310 6.07 -18.04 -28.83
N GLU A 311 7.36 -18.40 -28.84
CA GLU A 311 7.90 -19.44 -29.74
C GLU A 311 7.30 -20.83 -29.49
N LYS A 312 6.88 -21.10 -28.25
CA LYS A 312 6.21 -22.36 -27.85
C LYS A 312 4.73 -22.38 -28.19
N TRP A 313 4.17 -21.28 -28.71
CA TRP A 313 2.77 -21.23 -29.07
C TRP A 313 2.51 -21.98 -30.38
N GLU A 314 1.44 -22.76 -30.37
CA GLU A 314 1.04 -23.62 -31.48
C GLU A 314 -0.38 -23.26 -31.92
N LYS A 315 -0.50 -22.84 -33.19
CA LYS A 315 -1.76 -22.42 -33.79
C LYS A 315 -2.80 -23.53 -33.70
N GLY A 316 -3.92 -23.24 -33.04
CA GLY A 316 -5.04 -24.19 -32.90
C GLY A 316 -4.94 -25.16 -31.72
N LYS A 317 -3.81 -25.25 -31.00
CA LYS A 317 -3.71 -26.02 -29.75
C LYS A 317 -4.24 -25.26 -28.54
N TYR A 318 -4.04 -23.95 -28.51
CA TYR A 318 -4.51 -23.05 -27.45
C TYR A 318 -5.84 -22.43 -27.86
N LYS A 319 -6.85 -23.29 -27.90
CA LYS A 319 -8.27 -22.89 -27.77
C LYS A 319 -8.44 -22.51 -26.28
N THR A 320 -9.58 -22.19 -25.70
CA THR A 320 -9.74 -21.98 -24.22
C THR A 320 -9.03 -20.72 -23.62
N PRO A 321 -9.77 -19.84 -22.93
CA PRO A 321 -9.22 -18.68 -22.24
C PRO A 321 -8.33 -19.09 -21.07
N ASN A 322 -7.50 -18.15 -20.61
CA ASN A 322 -6.76 -18.34 -19.37
C ASN A 322 -7.72 -18.59 -18.19
N PRO A 323 -7.34 -19.47 -17.24
CA PRO A 323 -7.96 -19.51 -15.92
C PRO A 323 -7.99 -18.13 -15.29
N LYS A 324 -9.05 -17.87 -14.49
CA LYS A 324 -9.10 -16.66 -13.67
C LYS A 324 -8.49 -16.93 -12.30
N PHE A 325 -7.51 -16.15 -11.92
CA PHE A 325 -6.90 -16.16 -10.60
C PHE A 325 -7.38 -14.97 -9.79
N ILE A 326 -7.74 -15.22 -8.53
CA ILE A 326 -8.10 -14.21 -7.54
C ILE A 326 -7.20 -14.45 -6.33
N PHE A 327 -6.28 -13.52 -6.08
CA PHE A 327 -5.41 -13.51 -4.92
C PHE A 327 -5.97 -12.54 -3.89
N SER A 328 -6.37 -13.04 -2.72
CA SER A 328 -6.62 -12.19 -1.57
C SER A 328 -5.31 -12.07 -0.80
N THR A 329 -4.75 -10.86 -0.73
CA THR A 329 -3.42 -10.67 -0.15
C THR A 329 -3.35 -9.40 0.70
N HIS A 330 -2.45 -9.45 1.66
CA HIS A 330 -1.99 -8.33 2.49
C HIS A 330 -0.52 -8.00 2.23
N ASN A 331 0.14 -8.72 1.32
CA ASN A 331 1.55 -8.59 1.04
C ASN A 331 1.82 -7.57 -0.09
N PRO A 332 2.55 -6.48 0.18
CA PRO A 332 2.96 -5.51 -0.82
C PRO A 332 3.73 -6.12 -1.99
N SER A 333 4.58 -7.13 -1.74
CA SER A 333 5.42 -7.74 -2.76
C SER A 333 4.61 -8.48 -3.83
N ILE A 334 3.50 -9.11 -3.45
CA ILE A 334 2.59 -9.76 -4.41
C ILE A 334 1.90 -8.70 -5.28
N LEU A 335 1.41 -7.61 -4.67
CA LEU A 335 0.79 -6.53 -5.42
C LEU A 335 1.78 -5.87 -6.39
N LYS A 336 2.99 -5.56 -5.89
CA LYS A 336 4.10 -5.01 -6.67
C LYS A 336 4.39 -5.87 -7.89
N THR A 337 4.76 -7.13 -7.68
CA THR A 337 5.16 -8.04 -8.76
C THR A 337 4.02 -8.27 -9.75
N THR A 338 2.77 -8.40 -9.26
CA THR A 338 1.60 -8.52 -10.13
C THR A 338 1.46 -7.31 -11.06
N VAL A 339 1.50 -6.09 -10.51
CA VAL A 339 1.34 -4.86 -11.31
C VAL A 339 2.47 -4.69 -12.31
N LYS A 340 3.72 -5.00 -11.93
CA LYS A 340 4.88 -4.86 -12.81
C LYS A 340 4.88 -5.87 -13.96
N LEU A 341 4.58 -7.14 -13.69
CA LEU A 341 4.66 -8.21 -14.70
C LEU A 341 3.44 -8.28 -15.61
N PHE A 342 2.24 -7.98 -15.10
CA PHE A 342 0.98 -8.08 -15.85
C PHE A 342 0.49 -6.72 -16.36
N ASN A 343 1.39 -5.77 -16.65
CA ASN A 343 1.06 -4.37 -16.99
C ASN A 343 0.36 -4.17 -18.36
N LYS A 344 -0.10 -5.23 -19.04
CA LYS A 344 -0.89 -5.09 -20.28
C LYS A 344 -2.37 -5.02 -19.97
N LYS A 345 -3.09 -4.26 -20.79
CA LYS A 345 -4.54 -4.05 -20.63
C LYS A 345 -5.27 -5.40 -20.56
N ASP A 346 -6.14 -5.52 -19.57
CA ASP A 346 -6.97 -6.69 -19.26
C ASP A 346 -6.24 -7.95 -18.73
N GLU A 347 -4.91 -7.90 -18.51
CA GLU A 347 -4.18 -9.01 -17.87
C GLU A 347 -4.38 -9.04 -16.36
N HIS A 348 -4.41 -7.88 -15.69
CA HIS A 348 -4.65 -7.78 -14.25
C HIS A 348 -5.72 -6.78 -13.85
N LYS A 349 -6.31 -6.99 -12.67
CA LYS A 349 -7.10 -5.98 -11.95
C LYS A 349 -6.86 -6.03 -10.46
N VAL A 350 -6.85 -4.86 -9.83
CA VAL A 350 -6.72 -4.72 -8.39
C VAL A 350 -8.02 -4.16 -7.83
N TYR A 351 -8.60 -4.86 -6.86
CA TYR A 351 -9.81 -4.46 -6.15
C TYR A 351 -9.47 -4.14 -4.71
N HIS A 352 -9.81 -2.93 -4.28
CA HIS A 352 -9.57 -2.46 -2.93
C HIS A 352 -10.86 -2.57 -2.11
N LEU A 353 -10.86 -3.49 -1.14
CA LEU A 353 -11.96 -3.71 -0.22
C LEU A 353 -11.79 -2.85 1.04
N THR A 354 -12.87 -2.17 1.42
CA THR A 354 -12.94 -1.43 2.69
C THR A 354 -14.19 -1.82 3.46
N CYS A 355 -14.09 -1.77 4.79
CA CYS A 355 -15.22 -2.04 5.67
C CYS A 355 -15.50 -0.80 6.51
N LYS A 356 -16.71 -0.24 6.37
CA LYS A 356 -17.18 0.88 7.19
C LYS A 356 -18.02 0.34 8.34
N LYS A 357 -17.65 0.68 9.58
CA LYS A 357 -18.43 0.36 10.76
C LYS A 357 -19.51 1.43 10.95
N ASN A 358 -20.77 1.04 10.88
CA ASN A 358 -21.89 1.86 11.37
C ASN A 358 -22.27 1.39 12.78
N LYS A 359 -23.04 2.20 13.53
CA LYS A 359 -23.48 1.90 14.91
C LYS A 359 -24.08 0.50 15.12
N HIS A 360 -24.62 -0.14 14.08
CA HIS A 360 -25.28 -1.43 14.16
C HIS A 360 -24.61 -2.56 13.34
N HIS A 361 -23.93 -2.24 12.23
CA HIS A 361 -23.36 -3.26 11.33
C HIS A 361 -22.10 -2.76 10.61
N ALA A 362 -21.22 -3.70 10.25
CA ALA A 362 -20.05 -3.46 9.42
C ALA A 362 -20.38 -3.76 7.95
N VAL A 363 -20.19 -2.77 7.07
CA VAL A 363 -20.54 -2.89 5.64
C VAL A 363 -19.27 -2.85 4.78
N THR A 364 -19.04 -3.92 4.02
CA THR A 364 -17.96 -4.01 3.04
C THR A 364 -18.35 -3.34 1.74
N SER A 365 -17.43 -2.55 1.20
CA SER A 365 -17.48 -1.94 -0.14
C SER A 365 -16.20 -2.21 -0.92
N CYS A 366 -16.26 -2.08 -2.23
CA CYS A 366 -15.14 -2.37 -3.14
C CYS A 366 -14.99 -1.24 -4.16
N SER A 367 -13.75 -0.84 -4.43
CA SER A 367 -13.39 0.01 -5.56
C SER A 367 -12.36 -0.71 -6.43
N THR A 368 -12.40 -0.46 -7.73
CA THR A 368 -11.35 -0.95 -8.65
C THR A 368 -10.24 0.09 -8.70
N MET A 369 -9.05 -0.31 -8.27
CA MET A 369 -7.89 0.56 -8.26
C MET A 369 -7.40 0.81 -9.69
N ASN A 370 -6.94 2.03 -9.96
CA ASN A 370 -6.22 2.36 -11.18
C ASN A 370 -4.78 1.83 -11.07
N SER A 371 -4.61 0.54 -11.39
CA SER A 371 -3.37 -0.21 -11.23
C SER A 371 -2.52 -0.32 -12.50
N TYR A 372 -2.83 0.48 -13.52
CA TYR A 372 -2.07 0.60 -14.76
C TYR A 372 -1.37 1.95 -14.78
N PHE A 373 -0.05 1.93 -14.90
CA PHE A 373 0.79 3.13 -14.88
C PHE A 373 1.43 3.29 -16.26
N GLU A 374 1.12 4.40 -16.94
CA GLU A 374 1.65 4.71 -18.28
C GLU A 374 3.11 5.17 -18.24
N ASP A 375 3.58 5.72 -17.11
CA ASP A 375 4.95 6.21 -16.96
C ASP A 375 5.89 5.07 -16.56
N ASP A 376 6.68 4.58 -17.51
CA ASP A 376 7.69 3.52 -17.27
C ASP A 376 8.68 3.88 -16.15
N ARG A 377 8.97 5.18 -15.93
CA ARG A 377 9.85 5.59 -14.82
C ARG A 377 9.20 5.29 -13.47
N PHE A 378 7.88 5.48 -13.37
CA PHE A 378 7.14 5.12 -12.17
C PHE A 378 7.08 3.60 -12.00
N VAL A 379 6.78 2.84 -13.07
CA VAL A 379 6.73 1.37 -13.02
C VAL A 379 8.06 0.78 -12.53
N ASN A 380 9.19 1.36 -12.97
CA ASN A 380 10.52 0.91 -12.55
C ASN A 380 10.81 1.20 -11.07
N VAL A 381 10.38 2.36 -10.57
CA VAL A 381 10.56 2.78 -9.16
C VAL A 381 9.52 2.16 -8.22
N PHE A 382 8.37 1.68 -8.74
CA PHE A 382 7.32 1.06 -7.95
C PHE A 382 7.87 -0.19 -7.22
N ASP A 383 8.01 -0.07 -5.91
CA ASP A 383 8.55 -1.09 -5.02
C ASP A 383 7.61 -1.36 -3.82
N ASP A 384 8.07 -2.15 -2.85
CA ASP A 384 7.28 -2.55 -1.68
C ASP A 384 6.84 -1.35 -0.84
N ASN A 385 7.62 -0.26 -0.84
CA ASN A 385 7.28 0.95 -0.11
C ASN A 385 6.03 1.64 -0.69
N GLU A 386 5.93 1.76 -2.00
CA GLU A 386 4.77 2.34 -2.69
C GLU A 386 3.58 1.37 -2.62
N ALA A 387 3.83 0.07 -2.82
CA ALA A 387 2.78 -0.94 -2.75
C ALA A 387 2.16 -1.04 -1.34
N LYS A 388 2.96 -0.86 -0.28
CA LYS A 388 2.50 -0.83 1.12
C LYS A 388 1.43 0.22 1.36
N LEU A 389 1.49 1.37 0.67
CA LEU A 389 0.53 2.47 0.84
C LEU A 389 -0.91 2.05 0.54
N PHE A 390 -1.12 1.06 -0.34
CA PHE A 390 -2.46 0.55 -0.66
C PHE A 390 -3.05 -0.37 0.43
N PHE A 391 -2.29 -0.62 1.50
CA PHE A 391 -2.73 -1.34 2.70
C PHE A 391 -2.79 -0.43 3.94
N SER A 392 -2.38 0.83 3.81
CA SER A 392 -2.20 1.76 4.93
C SER A 392 -3.49 2.15 5.63
N ASN A 393 -3.35 2.48 6.91
CA ASN A 393 -4.46 2.98 7.70
C ASN A 393 -4.83 4.42 7.35
N PHE A 394 -3.79 5.23 7.22
CA PHE A 394 -3.80 6.60 6.77
C PHE A 394 -2.42 6.89 6.15
N ILE A 395 -2.38 7.72 5.11
CA ILE A 395 -1.12 8.13 4.47
C ILE A 395 -0.86 9.63 4.70
N LEU A 396 0.26 9.96 5.33
CA LEU A 396 0.75 11.33 5.42
C LEU A 396 1.86 11.53 4.38
N PHE A 397 1.52 12.18 3.27
CA PHE A 397 2.49 12.55 2.25
C PHE A 397 3.26 13.78 2.69
N VAL A 398 4.58 13.69 2.63
CA VAL A 398 5.49 14.75 3.09
C VAL A 398 6.51 15.11 2.01
N GLU A 399 7.06 16.32 2.09
CA GLU A 399 8.01 16.85 1.12
C GLU A 399 9.45 16.31 1.33
N GLY A 400 9.90 16.22 2.57
CA GLY A 400 11.31 16.01 2.90
C GLY A 400 11.59 15.07 4.06
N GLU A 401 12.88 14.99 4.40
CA GLU A 401 13.41 14.13 5.46
C GLU A 401 13.08 14.67 6.87
N THR A 402 12.96 15.98 7.02
CA THR A 402 12.66 16.65 8.30
C THR A 402 11.27 16.24 8.82
N GLU A 403 10.30 16.13 7.92
CA GLU A 403 8.95 15.64 8.22
C GLU A 403 8.96 14.16 8.59
N LEU A 404 9.72 13.33 7.85
CA LEU A 404 9.88 11.91 8.15
C LEU A 404 10.49 11.71 9.55
N GLU A 405 11.51 12.49 9.88
CA GLU A 405 12.15 12.46 11.20
C GLU A 405 11.19 12.90 12.31
N LEU A 406 10.42 13.97 12.08
CA LEU A 406 9.43 14.49 13.04
C LEU A 406 8.34 13.46 13.36
N PHE A 407 7.61 13.00 12.34
CA PHE A 407 6.48 12.08 12.53
C PHE A 407 6.93 10.63 12.76
N GLY A 408 8.19 10.31 12.43
CA GLY A 408 8.85 9.04 12.76
C GLY A 408 9.36 8.95 14.20
N ASN A 409 9.51 10.08 14.90
CA ASN A 409 10.11 10.14 16.23
C ASN A 409 9.39 9.25 17.26
N LEU A 410 10.15 8.38 17.94
CA LEU A 410 9.62 7.42 18.90
C LEU A 410 9.02 8.08 20.14
N SER A 411 9.63 9.16 20.65
CA SER A 411 9.13 9.88 21.82
C SER A 411 7.79 10.53 21.53
N LEU A 412 7.62 11.08 20.32
CA LEU A 412 6.35 11.64 19.87
C LEU A 412 5.27 10.56 19.74
N LYS A 413 5.60 9.39 19.15
CA LYS A 413 4.69 8.24 19.05
C LYS A 413 4.24 7.68 20.40
N ARG A 414 5.06 7.85 21.46
CA ARG A 414 4.68 7.47 22.82
C ARG A 414 3.64 8.42 23.42
N ILE A 415 3.70 9.71 23.10
CA ILE A 415 2.67 10.69 23.52
C ILE A 415 1.40 10.51 22.69
N PHE A 416 1.54 10.31 21.38
CA PHE A 416 0.43 10.18 20.44
C PHE A 416 0.45 8.81 19.74
N PRO A 417 -0.09 7.75 20.37
CA PRO A 417 -0.08 6.38 19.81
C PRO A 417 -0.78 6.24 18.45
N ALA A 418 -1.69 7.15 18.11
CA ALA A 418 -2.34 7.21 16.80
C ALA A 418 -1.33 7.30 15.64
N LEU A 419 -0.16 7.91 15.88
CA LEU A 419 0.93 7.99 14.91
C LEU A 419 1.47 6.62 14.47
N ASN A 420 1.28 5.55 15.27
CA ASN A 420 1.69 4.20 14.87
C ASN A 420 0.81 3.60 13.76
N LYS A 421 -0.37 4.18 13.51
CA LYS A 421 -1.28 3.77 12.44
C LYS A 421 -1.11 4.63 11.18
N ILE A 422 -0.18 5.58 11.16
CA ILE A 422 0.05 6.48 10.03
C ILE A 422 1.29 6.03 9.28
N ASP A 423 1.18 5.84 7.97
CA ASP A 423 2.33 5.69 7.10
C ASP A 423 2.74 7.07 6.59
N VAL A 424 3.91 7.55 7.05
CA VAL A 424 4.50 8.81 6.60
C VAL A 424 5.38 8.51 5.40
N TYR A 425 5.09 9.13 4.27
CA TYR A 425 5.74 8.80 3.00
C TYR A 425 6.22 10.07 2.28
N LYS A 426 7.52 10.11 2.03
CA LYS A 426 8.15 11.21 1.26
C LYS A 426 7.85 11.03 -0.21
N THR A 427 7.31 12.06 -0.85
CA THR A 427 6.86 11.97 -2.24
C THR A 427 7.30 13.16 -3.08
N ASN A 428 7.41 12.94 -4.39
CA ASN A 428 7.54 14.00 -5.38
C ASN A 428 6.25 14.07 -6.23
N GLU A 429 6.15 15.05 -7.12
CA GLU A 429 4.93 15.26 -7.91
C GLU A 429 4.54 14.04 -8.77
N VAL A 430 5.53 13.37 -9.37
CA VAL A 430 5.30 12.20 -10.24
C VAL A 430 4.77 11.02 -9.43
N MET A 431 5.42 10.72 -8.31
CA MET A 431 5.01 9.65 -7.40
C MET A 431 3.63 9.91 -6.82
N LEU A 432 3.39 11.13 -6.32
CA LEU A 432 2.10 11.52 -5.75
C LEU A 432 0.96 11.42 -6.78
N LYS A 433 1.20 11.72 -8.05
CA LYS A 433 0.17 11.54 -9.10
C LYS A 433 -0.28 10.09 -9.24
N ALA A 434 0.62 9.13 -9.08
CA ALA A 434 0.33 7.71 -9.26
C ALA A 434 -0.25 7.04 -8.00
N ILE A 435 0.26 7.38 -6.81
CA ILE A 435 -0.09 6.72 -5.54
C ILE A 435 -1.19 7.45 -4.74
N ASN A 436 -1.60 8.66 -5.14
CA ASN A 436 -2.62 9.41 -4.42
C ASN A 436 -3.95 8.63 -4.39
N PRO A 437 -4.51 8.35 -3.20
CA PRO A 437 -5.73 7.54 -3.07
C PRO A 437 -6.90 7.96 -3.94
N THR A 438 -7.13 9.28 -4.09
CA THR A 438 -8.21 9.82 -4.93
C THR A 438 -7.97 9.52 -6.41
N LYS A 439 -6.71 9.62 -6.88
CA LYS A 439 -6.34 9.34 -8.28
C LYS A 439 -6.28 7.85 -8.57
N SER A 440 -5.82 7.04 -7.61
CA SER A 440 -5.76 5.59 -7.72
C SER A 440 -7.11 4.90 -7.48
N ASN A 441 -8.17 5.66 -7.16
CA ASN A 441 -9.52 5.16 -6.85
C ASN A 441 -9.54 4.16 -5.68
N VAL A 442 -8.84 4.47 -4.60
CA VAL A 442 -8.83 3.69 -3.35
C VAL A 442 -9.35 4.52 -2.18
N ALA A 443 -10.12 3.88 -1.31
CA ALA A 443 -10.75 4.51 -0.16
C ALA A 443 -9.83 4.53 1.07
N ILE A 444 -8.63 5.11 0.91
CA ILE A 444 -7.63 5.28 1.98
C ILE A 444 -7.56 6.77 2.34
N PRO A 445 -7.74 7.16 3.61
CA PRO A 445 -7.62 8.55 4.02
C PRO A 445 -6.16 8.99 3.93
N TYR A 446 -5.94 10.24 3.50
CA TYR A 446 -4.61 10.80 3.36
C TYR A 446 -4.59 12.31 3.62
N LEU A 447 -3.39 12.84 3.87
CA LEU A 447 -3.08 14.26 3.94
C LEU A 447 -1.76 14.52 3.22
N VAL A 448 -1.69 15.59 2.43
CA VAL A 448 -0.43 16.05 1.82
C VAL A 448 0.06 17.29 2.55
N LEU A 449 1.26 17.23 3.10
CA LEU A 449 1.92 18.32 3.79
C LEU A 449 3.00 18.94 2.89
N TYR A 450 2.83 20.21 2.57
CA TYR A 450 3.77 20.98 1.75
C TYR A 450 4.26 22.24 2.48
N ASP A 451 5.43 22.72 2.09
CA ASP A 451 5.84 24.08 2.41
C ASP A 451 5.06 25.12 1.58
N ALA A 452 4.90 26.33 2.11
CA ALA A 452 4.16 27.40 1.42
C ALA A 452 4.78 27.83 0.08
N ASP A 453 6.07 27.56 -0.17
CA ASP A 453 6.73 27.89 -1.42
C ASP A 453 6.28 27.05 -2.62
N LYS A 454 5.60 25.93 -2.38
CA LYS A 454 4.90 25.17 -3.42
C LYS A 454 3.69 25.91 -4.00
N MET A 455 3.20 26.91 -3.30
CA MET A 455 2.04 27.73 -3.68
C MET A 455 2.39 29.20 -3.90
N ILE A 456 3.34 29.76 -3.14
CA ILE A 456 3.62 31.19 -3.11
C ILE A 456 5.10 31.47 -3.41
N ASN A 457 5.36 32.46 -4.25
CA ASN A 457 6.67 33.11 -4.34
C ASN A 457 6.58 34.55 -3.83
N ILE A 458 7.60 35.02 -3.10
CA ILE A 458 7.66 36.37 -2.54
C ILE A 458 8.82 37.13 -3.18
N ASP A 459 8.50 38.27 -3.81
CA ASP A 459 9.52 39.17 -4.37
C ASP A 459 10.13 40.05 -3.25
N LEU A 460 11.39 39.81 -2.91
CA LEU A 460 12.11 40.56 -1.87
C LEU A 460 12.45 42.02 -2.27
N LYS A 461 12.20 42.44 -3.51
CA LYS A 461 12.39 43.83 -3.92
C LYS A 461 11.24 44.71 -3.47
N ASN A 462 10.01 44.21 -3.53
CA ASN A 462 8.78 44.99 -3.33
C ASN A 462 7.75 44.32 -2.39
N GLY A 463 8.05 43.14 -1.85
CA GLY A 463 7.17 42.35 -0.98
C GLY A 463 5.91 41.80 -1.66
N ALA A 464 5.88 41.73 -3.00
CA ALA A 464 4.74 41.18 -3.72
C ALA A 464 4.62 39.67 -3.50
N ILE A 465 3.40 39.22 -3.21
CA ILE A 465 3.05 37.81 -3.06
C ILE A 465 2.50 37.31 -4.40
N ASN A 466 3.19 36.36 -5.01
CA ASN A 466 2.80 35.78 -6.29
C ASN A 466 2.33 34.33 -6.08
N PHE A 467 1.08 34.04 -6.41
CA PHE A 467 0.54 32.69 -6.35
C PHE A 467 0.97 31.90 -7.59
N LEU A 468 1.54 30.72 -7.37
CA LEU A 468 2.07 29.82 -8.40
C LEU A 468 0.98 28.85 -8.87
N SER A 469 1.00 28.51 -10.16
CA SER A 469 0.15 27.47 -10.76
C SER A 469 0.97 26.19 -10.98
N LYS A 470 1.40 25.54 -9.89
CA LYS A 470 2.22 24.32 -9.92
C LYS A 470 1.61 23.22 -9.05
N GLU A 471 2.26 22.88 -7.93
CA GLU A 471 1.90 21.76 -7.05
C GLU A 471 0.61 22.03 -6.29
N VAL A 472 0.40 23.28 -5.87
CA VAL A 472 -0.85 23.73 -5.24
C VAL A 472 -1.42 24.90 -6.04
N ASP A 473 -2.42 24.60 -6.88
CA ASP A 473 -3.05 25.58 -7.76
C ASP A 473 -4.43 26.03 -7.23
N ILE A 474 -4.42 27.13 -6.48
CA ILE A 474 -5.66 27.73 -5.96
C ILE A 474 -6.51 28.42 -7.05
N PHE A 475 -5.95 28.74 -8.22
CA PHE A 475 -6.72 29.26 -9.35
C PHE A 475 -7.62 28.16 -9.93
N LYS A 476 -7.08 26.95 -10.09
CA LYS A 476 -7.84 25.77 -10.53
C LYS A 476 -8.98 25.43 -9.56
N ILE A 477 -8.73 25.46 -8.26
CA ILE A 477 -9.76 25.23 -7.22
C ILE A 477 -10.84 26.32 -7.30
N ARG A 478 -10.46 27.58 -7.45
CA ARG A 478 -11.46 28.65 -7.61
C ARG A 478 -12.31 28.42 -8.86
N ASN A 479 -11.70 28.07 -9.98
CA ASN A 479 -12.41 27.86 -11.24
C ASN A 479 -13.39 26.68 -11.17
N SER A 480 -13.04 25.59 -10.48
CA SER A 480 -13.97 24.46 -10.28
C SER A 480 -15.20 24.83 -9.44
N LEU A 481 -15.09 25.87 -8.60
CA LEU A 481 -16.18 26.36 -7.75
C LEU A 481 -17.03 27.47 -8.40
N LYS A 482 -16.69 27.94 -9.60
CA LYS A 482 -17.31 29.10 -10.27
C LYS A 482 -18.83 28.99 -10.39
N TYR A 483 -19.35 27.81 -10.72
CA TYR A 483 -20.77 27.56 -10.97
C TYR A 483 -21.51 26.96 -9.76
N SER A 484 -21.01 27.18 -8.55
CA SER A 484 -21.66 26.70 -7.33
C SER A 484 -22.94 27.48 -7.04
N PHE A 485 -24.00 26.79 -6.61
CA PHE A 485 -25.27 27.41 -6.22
C PHE A 485 -25.08 28.52 -5.19
N TRP A 486 -25.81 29.62 -5.36
CA TRP A 486 -25.77 30.74 -4.41
C TRP A 486 -26.23 30.29 -3.01
N GLY A 487 -25.58 30.78 -1.96
CA GLY A 487 -25.80 30.34 -0.58
C GLY A 487 -25.11 29.02 -0.20
N SER A 488 -24.62 28.23 -1.17
CA SER A 488 -23.88 27.00 -0.85
C SER A 488 -22.52 27.28 -0.20
N LYS A 489 -22.03 26.32 0.59
CA LYS A 489 -20.67 26.34 1.15
C LYS A 489 -19.60 26.56 0.06
N ASN A 490 -19.78 25.92 -1.10
CA ASN A 490 -18.87 26.07 -2.24
C ASN A 490 -18.86 27.50 -2.82
N ALA A 491 -20.02 28.17 -2.89
CA ALA A 491 -20.09 29.57 -3.32
C ALA A 491 -19.40 30.52 -2.31
N TYR A 492 -19.48 30.24 -1.01
CA TYR A 492 -18.72 30.96 0.02
C TYR A 492 -17.20 30.77 -0.15
N LEU A 493 -16.75 29.53 -0.38
CA LEU A 493 -15.34 29.23 -0.65
C LEU A 493 -14.83 29.93 -1.92
N HIS A 494 -15.63 29.96 -2.99
CA HIS A 494 -15.31 30.70 -4.22
C HIS A 494 -15.10 32.21 -3.96
N LYS A 495 -15.98 32.84 -3.18
CA LYS A 495 -15.84 34.26 -2.79
C LYS A 495 -14.59 34.51 -1.93
N ARG A 496 -14.30 33.63 -0.97
CA ARG A 496 -13.08 33.71 -0.14
C ARG A 496 -11.82 33.60 -0.97
N LEU A 497 -11.73 32.60 -1.85
CA LEU A 497 -10.59 32.46 -2.78
C LEU A 497 -10.46 33.68 -3.69
N GLY A 498 -11.56 34.23 -4.20
CA GLY A 498 -11.54 35.47 -4.99
C GLY A 498 -10.94 36.65 -4.22
N SER A 499 -11.22 36.75 -2.91
CA SER A 499 -10.66 37.81 -2.05
C SER A 499 -9.17 37.60 -1.77
N ILE A 500 -8.73 36.35 -1.60
CA ILE A 500 -7.32 35.99 -1.41
C ILE A 500 -6.51 36.26 -2.68
N LEU A 501 -7.04 35.87 -3.85
CA LEU A 501 -6.36 36.05 -5.13
C LEU A 501 -6.17 37.50 -5.54
N LYS A 502 -6.97 38.44 -5.00
CA LYS A 502 -6.72 39.88 -5.17
C LYS A 502 -5.37 40.33 -4.57
N LEU A 503 -4.76 39.54 -3.69
CA LEU A 503 -3.44 39.82 -3.13
C LEU A 503 -2.30 39.50 -4.11
N ASN A 504 -2.59 38.80 -5.22
CA ASN A 504 -1.58 38.42 -6.20
C ASN A 504 -0.89 39.66 -6.80
N GLY A 505 0.43 39.72 -6.71
CA GLY A 505 1.22 40.85 -7.22
C GLY A 505 1.10 42.16 -6.43
N VAL A 506 0.34 42.19 -5.33
CA VAL A 506 0.19 43.39 -4.50
C VAL A 506 1.46 43.62 -3.69
N LYS A 507 2.10 44.77 -3.89
CA LYS A 507 3.32 45.18 -3.17
C LYS A 507 3.06 45.34 -1.67
N ASN A 508 4.01 44.91 -0.84
CA ASN A 508 3.94 45.01 0.62
C ASN A 508 5.25 45.52 1.20
N HIS A 509 5.16 46.22 2.33
CA HIS A 509 6.35 46.65 3.05
C HIS A 509 6.93 45.49 3.87
N LEU A 510 8.19 45.16 3.58
CA LEU A 510 9.00 44.20 4.34
C LEU A 510 9.71 44.88 5.51
N THR A 511 10.16 44.10 6.49
CA THR A 511 11.07 44.60 7.53
C THR A 511 12.39 45.04 6.90
N ASP A 512 13.19 45.84 7.61
CA ASP A 512 14.44 46.38 7.06
C ASP A 512 15.45 45.25 6.75
N ASN A 513 15.36 44.15 7.50
CA ASN A 513 16.12 42.92 7.27
C ASN A 513 15.51 42.00 6.19
N LYS A 514 14.29 42.32 5.71
CA LYS A 514 13.50 41.57 4.73
C LYS A 514 13.18 40.12 5.11
N LEU A 515 13.21 39.82 6.40
CA LEU A 515 12.91 38.48 6.94
C LEU A 515 11.41 38.25 7.15
N ALA A 516 10.64 39.33 7.32
CA ALA A 516 9.20 39.30 7.56
C ALA A 516 8.49 40.49 6.90
N PHE A 517 7.16 40.48 6.94
CA PHE A 517 6.33 41.62 6.52
C PHE A 517 6.09 42.57 7.70
N LYS A 518 6.06 43.89 7.45
CA LYS A 518 5.82 44.89 8.51
C LYS A 518 4.39 44.86 9.06
N LYS A 519 3.40 44.66 8.20
CA LYS A 519 1.96 44.78 8.56
C LYS A 519 1.12 43.53 8.31
N ARG A 520 1.63 42.54 7.58
CA ARG A 520 0.88 41.32 7.23
C ARG A 520 1.46 40.12 7.95
N ASN A 521 0.60 39.22 8.38
CA ASN A 521 1.01 37.93 8.93
C ASN A 521 0.80 36.85 7.86
N ILE A 522 1.89 36.23 7.41
CA ILE A 522 1.84 35.15 6.41
C ILE A 522 1.15 33.91 6.98
N SER A 523 1.32 33.62 8.27
CA SER A 523 0.68 32.48 8.93
C SER A 523 -0.84 32.59 8.88
N ASP A 524 -1.41 33.77 9.17
CA ASP A 524 -2.87 33.97 9.12
C ASP A 524 -3.43 33.83 7.70
N LEU A 525 -2.66 34.24 6.69
CA LEU A 525 -3.03 34.04 5.28
C LEU A 525 -3.06 32.54 4.94
N ILE A 526 -2.02 31.82 5.32
CA ILE A 526 -1.88 30.39 5.05
C ILE A 526 -2.94 29.58 5.82
N GLU A 527 -3.27 29.93 7.06
CA GLU A 527 -4.36 29.29 7.81
C GLU A 527 -5.72 29.45 7.13
N LYS A 528 -6.01 30.65 6.60
CA LYS A 528 -7.23 30.91 5.82
C LYS A 528 -7.26 30.04 4.56
N ILE A 529 -6.13 29.84 3.90
CA ILE A 529 -6.02 28.99 2.71
C ILE A 529 -6.14 27.50 3.07
N ASN A 530 -5.48 27.06 4.14
CA ASN A 530 -5.53 25.68 4.64
C ASN A 530 -6.96 25.23 4.95
N SER A 531 -7.81 26.11 5.50
CA SER A 531 -9.23 25.79 5.72
C SER A 531 -9.98 25.40 4.44
N ILE A 532 -9.51 25.85 3.27
CA ILE A 532 -10.08 25.56 1.95
C ILE A 532 -9.39 24.32 1.34
N LEU A 533 -8.07 24.26 1.42
CA LEU A 533 -7.26 23.17 0.86
C LEU A 533 -7.53 21.82 1.54
N LEU A 534 -7.67 21.80 2.86
CA LEU A 534 -8.00 20.59 3.62
C LEU A 534 -9.34 19.99 3.19
N GLU A 535 -10.32 20.84 2.88
CA GLU A 535 -11.65 20.40 2.48
C GLU A 535 -11.70 19.90 1.03
N LYS A 536 -10.96 20.53 0.10
CA LYS A 536 -11.07 20.26 -1.33
C LYS A 536 -10.03 19.28 -1.87
N GLU A 537 -8.80 19.37 -1.38
CA GLU A 537 -7.66 18.63 -1.95
C GLU A 537 -6.94 17.75 -0.92
N ARG A 538 -7.31 17.84 0.37
CA ARG A 538 -6.60 17.19 1.50
C ARG A 538 -5.13 17.62 1.56
N ILE A 539 -4.88 18.91 1.36
CA ILE A 539 -3.55 19.53 1.42
C ILE A 539 -3.47 20.46 2.62
N LEU A 540 -2.36 20.41 3.35
CA LEU A 540 -2.00 21.34 4.40
C LEU A 540 -0.66 22.01 4.06
N LEU A 541 -0.62 23.34 4.18
CA LEU A 541 0.60 24.12 3.98
C LEU A 541 1.21 24.54 5.31
N ALA A 542 2.51 24.30 5.47
CA ALA A 542 3.33 24.98 6.47
C ALA A 542 3.56 26.44 6.01
N PRO A 543 3.28 27.47 6.85
CA PRO A 543 3.41 28.86 6.43
C PRO A 543 4.79 29.29 5.95
N ASN A 544 5.83 28.61 6.45
CA ASN A 544 7.20 28.73 5.99
C ASN A 544 7.76 27.32 5.71
N THR A 545 8.15 26.60 6.76
CA THR A 545 8.65 25.22 6.74
C THR A 545 8.34 24.50 8.06
N ILE A 546 8.61 23.21 8.17
CA ILE A 546 8.47 22.46 9.43
C ILE A 546 9.38 23.00 10.55
N GLU A 547 10.54 23.55 10.21
CA GLU A 547 11.38 24.24 11.19
C GLU A 547 10.65 25.40 11.84
N GLY A 548 9.72 26.06 11.13
CA GLY A 548 8.86 27.08 11.71
C GLY A 548 7.78 26.56 12.65
N PHE A 549 7.34 25.31 12.50
CA PHE A 549 6.46 24.64 13.47
C PHE A 549 7.21 24.26 14.74
N LEU A 550 8.47 23.82 14.61
CA LEU A 550 9.32 23.45 15.74
C LEU A 550 9.87 24.67 16.48
N ILE A 551 10.27 25.71 15.76
CA ILE A 551 10.91 26.92 16.31
C ILE A 551 9.91 28.06 16.23
N SER A 552 9.05 28.19 17.24
CA SER A 552 8.00 29.21 17.31
C SER A 552 8.20 30.12 18.51
N SER A 553 7.38 31.16 18.62
CA SER A 553 7.35 32.00 19.83
C SER A 553 7.01 31.21 21.09
N ARG A 554 6.25 30.12 20.96
CA ARG A 554 5.84 29.25 22.08
C ARG A 554 6.95 28.28 22.50
N SER A 555 7.69 27.73 21.54
CA SER A 555 8.80 26.80 21.82
C SER A 555 10.16 27.50 22.05
N GLN A 556 10.24 28.81 21.83
CA GLN A 556 11.49 29.60 21.93
C GLN A 556 12.30 29.34 23.19
N ARG A 557 11.65 29.28 24.36
CA ARG A 557 12.35 29.10 25.65
C ARG A 557 13.06 27.74 25.71
N ILE A 558 12.34 26.68 25.34
CA ILE A 558 12.86 25.30 25.32
C ILE A 558 13.95 25.17 24.25
N PHE A 559 13.75 25.76 23.07
CA PHE A 559 14.72 25.75 21.99
C PHE A 559 16.06 26.41 22.37
N ILE A 560 16.03 27.57 23.02
CA ILE A 560 17.25 28.24 23.49
C ILE A 560 17.95 27.40 24.57
N LYS A 561 17.18 26.77 25.47
CA LYS A 561 17.72 25.86 26.49
C LYS A 561 18.43 24.67 25.85
N TRP A 562 17.80 24.06 24.85
CA TRP A 562 18.36 22.95 24.07
C TRP A 562 19.67 23.35 23.37
N ILE A 563 19.69 24.44 22.59
CA ILE A 563 20.90 24.95 21.92
C ILE A 563 22.03 25.17 22.93
N LYS A 564 21.73 25.78 24.09
CA LYS A 564 22.75 26.02 25.12
C LYS A 564 23.34 24.71 25.65
N ILE A 565 22.50 23.71 25.92
CA ILE A 565 22.94 22.42 26.44
C ILE A 565 23.77 21.65 25.40
N GLU A 566 23.29 21.58 24.16
CA GLU A 566 24.03 20.94 23.07
C GLU A 566 25.36 21.63 22.79
N PHE A 567 25.37 22.97 22.78
CA PHE A 567 26.60 23.73 22.64
C PHE A 567 27.59 23.42 23.78
N LEU A 568 27.14 23.42 25.04
CA LEU A 568 27.99 23.14 26.20
C LEU A 568 28.52 21.70 26.22
N LYS A 569 27.69 20.73 25.80
CA LYS A 569 28.04 19.31 25.73
C LYS A 569 29.12 19.05 24.69
N ASN A 570 29.05 19.71 23.54
CA ASN A 570 29.93 19.46 22.40
C ASN A 570 31.11 20.45 22.30
N SER A 571 31.14 21.52 23.11
CA SER A 571 32.31 22.39 23.28
C SER A 571 33.21 21.90 24.40
N THR A 572 33.80 20.73 24.21
CA THR A 572 34.84 20.17 25.10
C THR A 572 36.24 20.66 24.68
N PRO A 573 37.13 21.02 25.63
CA PRO A 573 38.48 21.46 25.30
C PRO A 573 39.27 20.36 24.57
N GLY A 574 39.89 20.71 23.45
CA GLY A 574 40.46 19.77 22.51
C GLY A 574 41.06 20.45 21.29
N SER A 575 42.26 20.03 20.85
CA SER A 575 43.01 20.64 19.75
C SER A 575 43.79 19.62 18.91
N LYS A 576 44.19 19.97 17.68
CA LYS A 576 45.06 19.12 16.81
C LYS A 576 46.54 19.08 17.29
N GLY A 577 46.77 19.28 18.60
CA GLY A 577 48.06 19.41 19.26
C GLY A 577 47.90 19.45 20.79
N ASP A 578 48.95 19.83 21.52
CA ASP A 578 48.87 19.94 22.99
C ASP A 578 48.02 21.15 23.39
N VAL A 579 46.83 20.87 23.94
CA VAL A 579 45.85 21.89 24.36
C VAL A 579 46.45 22.81 25.43
N ASN A 580 47.29 22.28 26.32
CA ASN A 580 47.93 23.07 27.38
C ASN A 580 48.82 24.15 26.77
N VAL A 581 49.59 23.83 25.73
CA VAL A 581 50.47 24.79 25.04
C VAL A 581 49.65 25.89 24.35
N ILE A 582 48.50 25.54 23.77
CA ILE A 582 47.62 26.53 23.15
C ILE A 582 47.03 27.47 24.22
N ILE A 583 46.57 26.92 25.34
CA ILE A 583 46.02 27.71 26.44
C ILE A 583 47.06 28.69 26.99
N GLU A 584 48.30 28.23 27.22
CA GLU A 584 49.38 29.08 27.74
C GLU A 584 49.71 30.26 26.81
N LYS A 585 49.63 30.07 25.48
CA LYS A 585 49.80 31.17 24.51
C LYS A 585 48.78 32.29 24.69
N TYR A 586 47.56 31.96 25.13
CA TYR A 586 46.48 32.93 25.31
C TYR A 586 46.33 33.42 26.76
N ARG A 587 46.95 32.76 27.74
CA ARG A 587 46.79 33.04 29.18
C ARG A 587 47.11 34.49 29.55
N ASN A 588 48.15 35.06 28.93
CA ASN A 588 48.61 36.43 29.20
C ASN A 588 48.17 37.47 28.14
N THR A 589 47.30 37.07 27.20
CA THR A 589 46.84 37.97 26.14
C THR A 589 45.56 38.69 26.55
N ILE A 590 45.50 40.01 26.32
CA ILE A 590 44.25 40.77 26.45
C ILE A 590 43.28 40.32 25.34
N LEU A 591 42.16 39.71 25.74
CA LEU A 591 41.16 39.15 24.84
C LEU A 591 40.10 40.19 24.48
N ASP A 592 40.28 40.87 23.35
CA ASP A 592 39.19 41.55 22.66
C ASP A 592 38.21 40.54 22.03
N LYS A 593 37.08 41.01 21.49
CA LYS A 593 36.04 40.14 20.88
C LYS A 593 36.58 39.21 19.79
N SER A 594 37.48 39.70 18.92
CA SER A 594 38.06 38.91 17.83
C SER A 594 39.07 37.88 18.35
N LYS A 595 39.92 38.27 19.30
CA LYS A 595 40.90 37.38 19.93
C LYS A 595 40.21 36.32 20.78
N LEU A 596 39.11 36.66 21.45
CA LEU A 596 38.27 35.71 22.18
C LEU A 596 37.73 34.63 21.24
N GLU A 597 37.18 35.00 20.08
CA GLU A 597 36.70 34.03 19.08
C GLU A 597 37.82 33.11 18.59
N ARG A 598 39.01 33.66 18.28
CA ARG A 598 40.16 32.85 17.85
C ARG A 598 40.65 31.91 18.95
N CYS A 599 40.77 32.42 20.18
CA CYS A 599 41.14 31.65 21.35
C CYS A 599 40.16 30.49 21.57
N PHE A 600 38.85 30.79 21.57
CA PHE A 600 37.80 29.78 21.68
C PHE A 600 37.91 28.72 20.57
N LEU A 601 37.95 29.12 19.30
CA LEU A 601 38.06 28.17 18.18
C LEU A 601 39.36 27.35 18.19
N SER A 602 40.42 27.83 18.85
CA SER A 602 41.69 27.11 18.99
C SER A 602 41.70 26.11 20.15
N ILE A 603 40.95 26.39 21.21
CA ILE A 603 40.81 25.53 22.40
C ILE A 603 39.72 24.47 22.18
N PHE A 604 38.69 24.80 21.41
CA PHE A 604 37.52 23.94 21.18
C PHE A 604 37.47 23.59 19.68
N THR A 605 38.35 22.69 19.21
CA THR A 605 38.37 22.30 17.79
C THR A 605 37.56 21.03 17.49
N GLY A 606 37.03 20.36 18.52
CA GLY A 606 36.33 19.07 18.40
C GLY A 606 37.26 17.84 18.33
N TRP A 607 38.57 18.02 18.55
CA TRP A 607 39.54 16.93 18.62
C TRP A 607 39.71 16.45 20.06
N ASN A 608 39.74 15.14 20.30
CA ASN A 608 40.07 14.63 21.64
C ASN A 608 41.52 14.99 21.99
N SER A 609 41.74 15.55 23.19
CA SER A 609 43.09 15.82 23.67
C SER A 609 43.84 14.50 23.87
N SER A 610 45.02 14.37 23.27
CA SER A 610 45.88 13.19 23.45
C SER A 610 46.61 13.17 24.79
N LYS A 611 46.62 14.30 25.51
CA LYS A 611 47.23 14.47 26.83
C LYS A 611 46.22 15.01 27.84
N GLU A 612 46.41 14.68 29.11
CA GLU A 612 45.62 15.27 30.20
C GLU A 612 45.81 16.79 30.24
N ILE A 613 44.69 17.49 30.42
CA ILE A 613 44.66 18.95 30.56
C ILE A 613 44.79 19.26 32.05
N SER A 614 45.72 20.14 32.41
CA SER A 614 45.91 20.51 33.82
C SER A 614 44.65 21.18 34.40
N GLN A 615 44.44 21.05 35.71
CA GLN A 615 43.27 21.61 36.38
C GLN A 615 43.13 23.13 36.14
N ASP A 616 44.24 23.87 36.22
CA ASP A 616 44.26 25.31 35.94
C ASP A 616 43.90 25.64 34.49
N ASN A 617 44.35 24.83 33.53
CA ASN A 617 44.02 24.99 32.12
C ASN A 617 42.57 24.65 31.82
N MET A 618 42.00 23.65 32.51
CA MET A 618 40.58 23.35 32.44
C MET A 618 39.72 24.51 32.97
N ILE A 619 40.09 25.11 34.10
CA ILE A 619 39.41 26.30 34.64
C ILE A 619 39.47 27.46 33.64
N PHE A 620 40.64 27.70 33.03
CA PHE A 620 40.79 28.72 32.00
C PHE A 620 39.91 28.44 30.77
N ALA A 621 39.92 27.22 30.25
CA ALA A 621 39.07 26.84 29.11
C ALA A 621 37.58 27.05 29.41
N HIS A 622 37.11 26.68 30.61
CA HIS A 622 35.75 26.95 31.06
C HIS A 622 35.43 28.45 31.14
N LYS A 623 36.38 29.27 31.61
CA LYS A 623 36.26 30.75 31.61
C LYS A 623 36.12 31.29 30.19
N ILE A 624 36.94 30.83 29.23
CA ILE A 624 36.87 31.23 27.82
C ILE A 624 35.51 30.86 27.22
N ARG A 625 35.00 29.66 27.49
CA ARG A 625 33.67 29.24 27.05
C ARG A 625 32.55 30.11 27.62
N ALA A 626 32.61 30.48 28.90
CA ALA A 626 31.65 31.38 29.53
C ALA A 626 31.70 32.79 28.91
N MET A 627 32.90 33.32 28.67
CA MET A 627 33.09 34.59 27.96
C MET A 627 32.54 34.54 26.54
N MET A 628 32.71 33.43 25.83
CA MET A 628 32.18 33.23 24.48
C MET A 628 30.65 33.22 24.46
N LEU A 629 30.00 32.57 25.43
CA LEU A 629 28.54 32.61 25.58
C LEU A 629 28.03 34.04 25.81
N ASN A 630 28.71 34.82 26.65
CA ASN A 630 28.36 36.22 26.87
C ASN A 630 28.55 37.06 25.60
N HIS A 631 29.60 36.79 24.81
CA HIS A 631 29.83 37.43 23.51
C HIS A 631 28.75 37.08 22.48
N ILE A 632 28.30 35.82 22.44
CA ILE A 632 27.17 35.42 21.57
C ILE A 632 25.89 36.19 21.95
N VAL A 633 25.60 36.30 23.26
CA VAL A 633 24.43 37.03 23.75
C VAL A 633 24.56 38.54 23.48
N SER A 634 25.74 39.13 23.67
CA SER A 634 25.95 40.56 23.38
C SER A 634 25.83 40.84 21.88
N LYS A 635 26.28 39.94 21.00
CA LYS A 635 26.13 40.09 19.55
C LYS A 635 24.66 40.20 19.13
N PHE A 636 23.77 39.44 19.75
CA PHE A 636 22.32 39.58 19.54
C PHE A 636 21.78 40.92 20.06
N LYS A 637 22.29 41.43 21.20
CA LYS A 637 21.87 42.72 21.77
C LYS A 637 22.36 43.92 20.94
N GLU A 638 23.57 43.82 20.39
CA GLU A 638 24.20 44.83 19.54
C GLU A 638 23.60 44.88 18.14
N SER A 639 23.02 43.78 17.66
CA SER A 639 22.33 43.74 16.37
C SER A 639 20.99 44.49 16.41
N GLN A 640 20.65 45.23 15.35
CA GLN A 640 19.34 45.88 15.18
C GLN A 640 18.20 44.89 14.85
N ILE A 641 18.31 43.65 15.33
CA ILE A 641 17.41 42.55 14.98
C ILE A 641 16.41 42.32 16.12
N THR A 642 15.13 42.39 15.76
CA THR A 642 14.02 42.24 16.70
C THR A 642 13.94 40.82 17.27
N LYS A 643 13.33 40.64 18.45
CA LYS A 643 13.18 39.31 19.07
C LYS A 643 12.51 38.27 18.15
N PRO A 644 11.43 38.59 17.39
CA PRO A 644 10.84 37.65 16.44
C PRO A 644 11.78 37.29 15.28
N GLU A 645 12.52 38.26 14.74
CA GLU A 645 13.49 38.01 13.66
C GLU A 645 14.65 37.11 14.09
N ARG A 646 15.04 37.14 15.37
CA ARG A 646 16.05 36.19 15.90
C ARG A 646 15.60 34.74 15.78
N LEU A 647 14.31 34.45 15.96
CA LEU A 647 13.76 33.10 15.75
C LEU A 647 13.84 32.70 14.28
N ILE A 648 13.52 33.63 13.39
CA ILE A 648 13.62 33.41 11.94
C ILE A 648 15.08 33.08 11.55
N ILE A 649 16.05 33.77 12.14
CA ILE A 649 17.47 33.50 11.92
C ILE A 649 17.85 32.08 12.35
N PHE A 650 17.37 31.62 13.52
CA PHE A 650 17.60 30.23 13.95
C PHE A 650 16.96 29.20 13.01
N ARG A 651 15.72 29.46 12.52
CA ARG A 651 15.09 28.61 11.49
C ARG A 651 15.95 28.52 10.24
N MET A 652 16.45 29.66 9.75
CA MET A 652 17.30 29.72 8.56
C MET A 652 18.64 28.99 8.76
N LEU A 653 19.27 29.13 9.94
CA LEU A 653 20.50 28.40 10.29
C LEU A 653 20.30 26.89 10.25
N LEU A 654 19.12 26.42 10.65
CA LEU A 654 18.71 25.01 10.60
C LEU A 654 18.07 24.62 9.27
N LYS A 655 18.43 25.31 8.18
CA LYS A 655 18.03 25.03 6.79
C LYS A 655 16.54 25.22 6.48
N GLY A 656 15.79 25.87 7.37
CA GLY A 656 14.44 26.34 7.12
C GLY A 656 14.37 27.65 6.31
N LYS A 657 13.15 28.17 6.10
CA LYS A 657 12.90 29.42 5.39
C LYS A 657 12.39 30.52 6.34
N SER A 658 12.60 31.78 5.96
CA SER A 658 12.01 32.94 6.65
C SER A 658 10.50 33.07 6.41
N ASP A 659 9.86 34.03 7.07
CA ASP A 659 8.44 34.35 6.82
C ASP A 659 8.24 35.00 5.43
N THR A 660 9.32 35.46 4.80
CA THR A 660 9.39 35.86 3.38
C THR A 660 9.86 34.72 2.45
N LEU A 661 9.87 33.48 2.93
CA LEU A 661 10.29 32.27 2.21
C LEU A 661 11.74 32.31 1.70
N CYS A 662 12.60 33.07 2.37
CA CYS A 662 14.03 33.14 2.07
C CYS A 662 14.81 32.07 2.85
N SER A 663 15.68 31.31 2.18
CA SER A 663 16.64 30.38 2.80
C SER A 663 18.07 30.91 2.66
N ILE A 664 19.04 30.30 3.35
CA ILE A 664 20.48 30.66 3.20
C ILE A 664 21.02 30.19 1.83
N GLU A 665 20.42 29.15 1.26
CA GLU A 665 20.88 28.49 0.03
C GLU A 665 20.26 29.09 -1.23
N ASN A 666 19.22 29.91 -1.11
CA ASN A 666 18.55 30.49 -2.26
C ASN A 666 19.15 31.83 -2.70
N ASN A 667 18.95 32.18 -3.97
CA ASN A 667 19.43 33.46 -4.53
C ASN A 667 18.83 34.68 -3.82
N ASN A 668 17.64 34.53 -3.24
CA ASN A 668 16.96 35.55 -2.47
C ASN A 668 17.77 35.98 -1.23
N TYR A 669 18.65 35.12 -0.70
CA TYR A 669 19.57 35.46 0.39
C TYR A 669 20.42 36.69 0.06
N ASN A 670 20.73 36.93 -1.21
CA ASN A 670 21.49 38.09 -1.64
C ASN A 670 20.80 39.42 -1.32
N HIS A 671 19.46 39.43 -1.21
CA HIS A 671 18.69 40.63 -0.91
C HIS A 671 18.53 40.94 0.58
N ILE A 672 18.92 40.03 1.48
CA ILE A 672 18.90 40.24 2.94
C ILE A 672 19.99 41.25 3.35
N SER A 673 19.72 42.01 4.43
CA SER A 673 20.63 43.02 4.97
C SER A 673 22.01 42.46 5.31
N LYS A 674 23.07 43.27 5.11
CA LYS A 674 24.45 42.86 5.39
C LYS A 674 24.64 42.48 6.86
N GLU A 675 24.01 43.23 7.77
CA GLU A 675 24.04 42.99 9.22
C GLU A 675 23.49 41.60 9.60
N THR A 676 22.34 41.22 9.02
CA THR A 676 21.74 39.89 9.22
C THR A 676 22.67 38.78 8.73
N LYS A 677 23.27 38.95 7.54
CA LYS A 677 24.22 37.98 6.99
C LYS A 677 25.46 37.82 7.86
N VAL A 678 25.97 38.92 8.42
CA VAL A 678 27.10 38.89 9.36
C VAL A 678 26.73 38.13 10.63
N LEU A 679 25.52 38.34 11.17
CA LEU A 679 25.06 37.60 12.34
C LEU A 679 24.88 36.10 12.03
N ILE A 680 24.26 35.75 10.91
CA ILE A 680 24.10 34.34 10.48
C ILE A 680 25.46 33.67 10.39
N LYS A 681 26.43 34.27 9.69
CA LYS A 681 27.80 33.72 9.57
C LYS A 681 28.49 33.58 10.93
N PHE A 682 28.29 34.54 11.83
CA PHE A 682 28.84 34.49 13.18
C PHE A 682 28.25 33.31 13.97
N LEU A 683 26.92 33.13 13.95
CA LEU A 683 26.25 32.04 14.68
C LEU A 683 26.54 30.67 14.08
N ASP A 684 26.60 30.58 12.76
CA ASP A 684 26.95 29.35 12.06
C ASP A 684 28.34 28.85 12.50
N LYS A 685 29.33 29.75 12.44
CA LYS A 685 30.73 29.46 12.81
C LYS A 685 30.92 29.17 14.30
N ASN A 686 30.23 29.91 15.17
CA ASN A 686 30.51 29.95 16.60
C ASN A 686 29.49 29.20 17.47
N VAL A 687 28.38 28.73 16.90
CA VAL A 687 27.34 27.96 17.61
C VAL A 687 27.00 26.69 16.84
N ILE A 688 26.50 26.81 15.61
CA ILE A 688 25.96 25.67 14.84
C ILE A 688 27.04 24.63 14.55
N LYS A 689 28.25 25.05 14.18
CA LYS A 689 29.41 24.16 13.97
C LYS A 689 29.72 23.26 15.16
N PHE A 690 29.39 23.71 16.38
CA PHE A 690 29.60 22.96 17.62
C PHE A 690 28.44 22.04 17.96
N ILE A 691 27.36 22.01 17.19
CA ILE A 691 26.23 21.12 17.39
C ILE A 691 26.17 20.20 16.18
N PRO A 692 26.82 19.02 16.23
CA PRO A 692 26.99 18.17 15.05
C PRO A 692 25.68 17.83 14.33
N SER A 693 24.59 17.70 15.09
CA SER A 693 23.27 17.39 14.55
C SER A 693 22.65 18.50 13.70
N CYS A 694 23.14 19.73 13.82
CA CYS A 694 22.65 20.90 13.09
C CYS A 694 23.40 21.17 11.77
N ASN A 695 24.45 20.40 11.47
CA ASN A 695 25.32 20.66 10.30
C ASN A 695 24.62 20.40 8.95
N SER A 696 23.58 19.57 8.93
CA SER A 696 22.77 19.31 7.75
C SER A 696 21.29 19.21 8.11
N LYS A 697 20.43 19.35 7.09
CA LYS A 697 18.97 19.20 7.25
C LYS A 697 18.59 17.82 7.80
N THR A 698 19.43 16.80 7.54
CA THR A 698 19.29 15.41 7.99
C THR A 698 20.22 15.03 9.15
N GLY A 699 20.81 16.02 9.83
CA GLY A 699 21.80 15.77 10.88
C GLY A 699 21.22 15.24 12.19
N GLY A 700 19.90 15.08 12.29
CA GLY A 700 19.23 14.53 13.48
C GLY A 700 18.84 15.59 14.53
N TRP A 701 18.93 16.89 14.20
CA TRP A 701 18.59 17.95 15.15
C TRP A 701 17.11 17.97 15.49
N VAL A 702 16.21 17.57 14.57
CA VAL A 702 14.77 17.51 14.81
C VAL A 702 14.47 16.51 15.93
N SER A 703 15.01 15.30 15.84
CA SER A 703 14.85 14.28 16.87
C SER A 703 15.50 14.71 18.18
N SER A 704 16.71 15.28 18.13
CA SER A 704 17.40 15.76 19.33
C SER A 704 16.59 16.82 20.06
N PHE A 705 16.13 17.84 19.34
CA PHE A 705 15.32 18.93 19.91
C PHE A 705 13.96 18.45 20.39
N LEU A 706 13.28 17.58 19.64
CA LEU A 706 11.96 17.07 20.01
C LEU A 706 12.04 16.17 21.25
N ASN A 707 13.02 15.28 21.31
CA ASN A 707 13.26 14.43 22.49
C ASN A 707 13.56 15.28 23.72
N PHE A 708 14.47 16.26 23.59
CA PHE A 708 14.76 17.20 24.67
C PHE A 708 13.51 17.95 25.13
N SER A 709 12.70 18.45 24.19
CA SER A 709 11.48 19.18 24.50
C SER A 709 10.47 18.32 25.23
N ILE A 710 10.30 17.06 24.80
CA ILE A 710 9.39 16.11 25.44
C ILE A 710 9.85 15.78 26.86
N GLU A 711 11.13 15.54 27.09
CA GLU A 711 11.66 15.28 28.43
C GLU A 711 11.50 16.51 29.35
N GLU A 712 11.79 17.70 28.84
CA GLU A 712 11.61 18.96 29.58
C GLU A 712 10.14 19.17 29.99
N LEU A 713 9.20 18.94 29.06
CA LEU A 713 7.77 19.03 29.35
C LEU A 713 7.30 17.93 30.31
N ARG A 714 7.84 16.71 30.18
CA ARG A 714 7.53 15.59 31.08
C ARG A 714 7.96 15.87 32.51
N GLY A 715 9.10 16.54 32.71
CA GLY A 715 9.56 16.96 34.04
C GLY A 715 8.59 17.91 34.76
N THR A 716 7.67 18.54 34.04
CA THR A 716 6.66 19.46 34.59
C THR A 716 5.23 18.92 34.60
N ALA A 717 4.97 17.78 33.97
CA ALA A 717 3.63 17.21 33.83
C ALA A 717 3.38 16.13 34.90
N ALA A 718 2.24 16.17 35.59
CA ALA A 718 1.87 15.18 36.59
C ALA A 718 1.20 13.93 35.97
N SER A 719 0.69 14.04 34.74
CA SER A 719 0.03 12.93 34.04
C SER A 719 0.31 12.91 32.53
N PRO A 720 0.08 11.78 31.83
CA PRO A 720 0.20 11.71 30.38
C PRO A 720 -0.69 12.70 29.63
N ALA A 721 -1.91 12.96 30.13
CA ALA A 721 -2.84 13.91 29.51
C ALA A 721 -2.38 15.37 29.67
N GLU A 722 -1.74 15.70 30.80
CA GLU A 722 -1.11 17.02 30.98
C GLU A 722 0.10 17.19 30.07
N LEU A 723 0.90 16.14 29.88
CA LEU A 723 2.02 16.16 28.93
C LEU A 723 1.51 16.42 27.50
N GLU A 724 0.43 15.76 27.09
CA GLU A 724 -0.19 15.96 25.79
C GLU A 724 -0.65 17.42 25.60
N LYS A 725 -1.33 17.99 26.59
CA LYS A 725 -1.77 19.40 26.58
C LYS A 725 -0.58 20.37 26.56
N ALA A 726 0.45 20.11 27.35
CA ALA A 726 1.65 20.93 27.39
C ALA A 726 2.40 20.89 26.05
N PHE A 727 2.45 19.72 25.41
CA PHE A 727 2.98 19.55 24.07
C PHE A 727 2.15 20.33 23.05
N ALA A 728 0.82 20.20 23.06
CA ALA A 728 -0.07 20.92 22.16
C ALA A 728 -0.02 22.44 22.33
N PHE A 729 0.19 22.92 23.56
CA PHE A 729 0.43 24.34 23.80
C PHE A 729 1.75 24.81 23.16
N THR A 730 2.81 24.02 23.31
CA THR A 730 4.17 24.32 22.84
C THR A 730 4.31 24.22 21.33
N PHE A 731 3.71 23.19 20.72
CA PHE A 731 3.78 22.85 19.29
C PHE A 731 2.39 22.72 18.65
N PRO A 732 1.59 23.81 18.62
CA PRO A 732 0.18 23.75 18.27
C PRO A 732 -0.07 23.30 16.83
N GLN A 733 0.79 23.64 15.88
CA GLN A 733 0.63 23.22 14.49
C GLN A 733 0.87 21.71 14.31
N ILE A 734 1.85 21.16 15.04
CA ILE A 734 2.15 19.72 15.00
C ILE A 734 1.01 18.95 15.64
N SER A 735 0.52 19.38 16.82
CA SER A 735 -0.63 18.75 17.46
C SER A 735 -1.90 18.80 16.61
N ARG A 736 -2.16 19.91 15.94
CA ARG A 736 -3.28 20.00 15.00
C ARG A 736 -3.18 18.98 13.85
N ILE A 737 -2.00 18.79 13.28
CA ILE A 737 -1.78 17.76 12.25
C ILE A 737 -2.08 16.37 12.82
N ILE A 738 -1.59 16.09 14.03
CA ILE A 738 -1.82 14.81 14.70
C ILE A 738 -3.32 14.59 14.94
N GLU A 739 -4.05 15.61 15.41
CA GLU A 739 -5.51 15.55 15.63
C GLU A 739 -6.28 15.34 14.32
N ASP A 740 -5.97 16.10 13.27
CA ASP A 740 -6.61 16.00 11.95
C ASP A 740 -6.40 14.61 11.33
N VAL A 741 -5.20 14.04 11.49
CA VAL A 741 -4.91 12.69 10.99
C VAL A 741 -5.56 11.62 11.88
N SER A 742 -5.50 11.77 13.20
CA SER A 742 -6.05 10.77 14.14
C SER A 742 -7.56 10.63 14.00
N SER A 743 -8.27 11.76 13.88
CA SER A 743 -9.73 11.78 13.68
C SER A 743 -10.20 11.14 12.36
N SER A 744 -9.29 10.96 11.40
CA SER A 744 -9.58 10.34 10.11
C SER A 744 -9.33 8.82 10.09
N ILE A 745 -8.72 8.26 11.15
CA ILE A 745 -8.41 6.82 11.27
C ILE A 745 -9.55 6.06 11.93
N ASP A 746 -10.21 6.67 12.91
CA ASP A 746 -11.36 6.12 13.64
C ASP A 746 -12.66 6.23 12.83
#